data_AF-A0A1S8WIB1-F1
#
_entry.id   AF-A0A1S8WIB1-F1
#
_cell.length_a   1.000
_cell.length_b   1.000
_cell.length_c   1.000
_cell.angle_alpha   90.00
_cell.angle_beta   90.00
_cell.angle_gamma   90.00
#
_symmetry.space_group_name_H-M   'P 1'
#
loop_
_entity.id
_entity.type
_entity.pdbx_description
1 polymer ?
#
loop_
_entity_poly.entity_id
_entity_poly.type
_entity_poly.pdbx_seq_one_letter_code
_entity_poly.pdbx_strand_id
1 'polypeptide(L)'
;MVLFLVNIKYDQMTVEFCDGFARPENIGLPGAHSTLPPRLVVLYGSQTGLSRSVAERLVSQAYYLFSTKSNPVSSLPKNQSMNLLVSLCPLDSYAPMNRLAKECDPIVFVCSTTGYGVPPDNMCQFWRRLMSRNLPIGRALSTNLRFAVLGLGDSSYPKFNIVAKKLYRRLVQLGASPLPIFSPVGDSSADCGLGLADEQAELGVNSVMNWWVPQLWTVLSDYWHLPFVADCAPIPLTYSFLESPPVLSSFWPTYDVTLATPVPTFAFDGDADLLTSDSISYIADRDCEFAFKGHPFPPSSQWFRVLRNERITAAGHFQDTRLISLSSCELETEQQFQPGDVLFVQPRNSSHDISLLFQVTGADPSQRLCISERDTNFPLPAPLLRQREGDFRGLSAAWLATYYFDLTIIPTATFFANLAAVAYQVLCKPTGSYRVQDPDRLKMELERLSELGSISSPEFVEDLHDYVSRPRRRLVEVLADFPATSSLLSPVRWFDILPGPIRARPYSIASAPPDIELLVAVVTYQTRMSTPRQGLASTFMSSLSIGDRLPGWIASNVAGGFNFISALQNPPSPLLLIAPGTGVAPFRSLLWHQHRLLPGLGSNVLFFGCRYSNKDFYFADEWSRLEAEGTLKLIPAFSRDPVSVRVHDGSKAVGSRVYVQHKIREHATLVWSTLSHPQACVFIAGNAKAMPGEVREALMDACEQGGNLTAHEAEAFITHLEAMGRLQIELDTSVQAAVWFSKPFVLQFVFQTFLKHLCFVVSHPFGFVDAFENSTIHMASGPGFFSGLYDFLASPVRLWRMHTRLVLLNPQEARLQNIQKHYQEHARRVQMRERMKETYVSHSPVRTPGPICSSAPVSMESGGLFQPLICIWLINVGLIMLLVLLSYLWLVVRQHAFPDSLGPGVPGFTTISHLLSGILHICLPLFMEMVNTLYLK
;
A
#
# COMPACT_ATOMS: atom_id res chain seq x y z
N MET A 1 43.86 40.50 2.00
CA MET A 1 42.70 41.12 1.32
C MET A 1 42.03 40.25 0.25
N VAL A 2 42.60 39.13 -0.22
CA VAL A 2 41.91 38.18 -1.14
C VAL A 2 41.31 36.96 -0.42
N LEU A 3 41.57 36.78 0.88
CA LEU A 3 40.99 35.70 1.70
C LEU A 3 39.70 36.09 2.47
N PHE A 4 39.14 37.28 2.23
CA PHE A 4 37.98 37.79 2.97
C PHE A 4 36.69 37.93 2.14
N LEU A 5 36.68 37.50 0.86
CA LEU A 5 35.57 37.73 -0.07
C LEU A 5 34.85 36.47 -0.59
N VAL A 6 35.15 35.27 -0.07
CA VAL A 6 34.50 34.01 -0.53
C VAL A 6 33.47 33.47 0.46
N ASN A 7 33.20 34.14 1.58
CA ASN A 7 32.41 33.55 2.68
C ASN A 7 31.07 34.24 3.01
N ILE A 8 30.44 34.94 2.07
CA ILE A 8 29.10 35.51 2.28
C ILE A 8 28.29 35.40 0.99
N LYS A 9 27.52 34.31 0.85
CA LYS A 9 26.22 34.21 0.16
C LYS A 9 25.79 32.74 0.03
N TYR A 10 25.56 32.05 1.15
CA TYR A 10 24.79 30.79 1.20
C TYR A 10 24.35 30.47 2.64
N ASP A 11 23.91 31.48 3.40
CA ASP A 11 23.45 31.26 4.79
C ASP A 11 22.42 32.29 5.30
N GLN A 12 21.74 33.02 4.41
CA GLN A 12 20.72 34.01 4.80
C GLN A 12 19.41 33.82 4.01
N MET A 13 18.86 32.62 4.11
CA MET A 13 17.43 32.41 4.37
C MET A 13 17.36 31.19 5.28
N THR A 14 18.00 31.36 6.43
CA THR A 14 17.84 30.54 7.62
C THR A 14 16.37 30.44 7.97
N VAL A 15 15.90 29.20 8.02
CA VAL A 15 14.88 28.68 8.93
C VAL A 15 14.72 29.61 10.15
N GLU A 16 13.76 30.52 10.09
CA GLU A 16 13.35 31.27 11.27
C GLU A 16 12.53 30.30 12.14
N PHE A 17 13.18 29.90 13.22
CA PHE A 17 12.65 29.38 14.49
C PHE A 17 11.94 28.01 14.52
N CYS A 18 12.73 27.00 14.90
CA CYS A 18 12.26 25.86 15.70
C CYS A 18 13.03 25.74 17.04
N ASP A 19 13.45 26.87 17.63
CA ASP A 19 14.05 26.88 18.98
C ASP A 19 13.01 26.65 20.10
N GLY A 20 11.71 26.63 19.77
CA GLY A 20 10.62 26.37 20.72
C GLY A 20 10.45 24.92 21.18
N PHE A 21 11.24 23.97 20.66
CA PHE A 21 11.03 22.53 20.92
C PHE A 21 12.13 21.85 21.75
N ALA A 22 13.15 22.59 22.20
CA ALA A 22 14.12 22.12 23.18
C ALA A 22 13.58 22.31 24.59
N ARG A 23 13.77 21.31 25.47
CA ARG A 23 13.47 21.48 26.90
C ARG A 23 14.41 22.56 27.44
N PRO A 24 13.92 23.64 28.08
CA PRO A 24 14.82 24.63 28.67
C PRO A 24 15.73 23.94 29.70
N GLU A 25 17.04 24.18 29.62
CA GLU A 25 18.02 23.52 30.49
C GLU A 25 17.79 23.95 31.95
N ASN A 26 17.61 22.97 32.84
CA ASN A 26 17.36 23.23 34.25
C ASN A 26 18.70 23.38 34.99
N ILE A 27 19.02 24.59 35.42
CA ILE A 27 20.16 24.86 36.31
C ILE A 27 19.69 24.60 37.75
N GLY A 28 19.92 23.39 38.28
CA GLY A 28 20.14 23.21 39.72
C GLY A 28 19.33 22.17 40.51
N LEU A 29 20.11 21.45 41.34
CA LEU A 29 19.85 20.73 42.60
C LEU A 29 19.22 19.31 42.58
N PRO A 30 19.91 18.31 43.19
CA PRO A 30 19.42 16.94 43.28
C PRO A 30 18.42 16.79 44.44
N GLY A 31 17.19 16.34 44.14
CA GLY A 31 16.18 15.99 45.14
C GLY A 31 14.71 16.31 44.81
N ALA A 32 14.40 16.95 43.68
CA ALA A 32 13.02 17.24 43.29
C ALA A 32 12.46 16.16 42.35
N HIS A 33 11.33 15.54 42.71
CA HIS A 33 10.47 14.83 41.76
C HIS A 33 10.13 15.79 40.61
N SER A 34 10.22 15.34 39.35
CA SER A 34 10.10 16.22 38.19
C SER A 34 8.74 16.92 38.16
N THR A 35 8.73 18.23 38.43
CA THR A 35 7.57 19.14 38.37
C THR A 35 7.16 19.51 36.95
N LEU A 36 7.71 18.82 35.94
CA LEU A 36 7.52 19.14 34.52
C LEU A 36 6.39 18.29 33.93
N PRO A 37 5.56 18.86 33.05
CA PRO A 37 4.46 18.13 32.42
C PRO A 37 5.01 16.95 31.60
N PRO A 38 4.28 15.82 31.54
CA PRO A 38 4.65 14.71 30.69
C PRO A 38 4.73 15.16 29.23
N ARG A 39 5.68 14.60 28.47
CA ARG A 39 5.92 14.95 27.08
C ARG A 39 6.05 13.71 26.19
N LEU A 40 5.50 13.79 24.99
CA LEU A 40 5.61 12.80 23.92
C LEU A 40 6.16 13.45 22.65
N VAL A 41 7.15 12.82 22.04
CA VAL A 41 7.65 13.21 20.71
C VAL A 41 7.24 12.16 19.69
N VAL A 42 6.55 12.56 18.63
CA VAL A 42 6.18 11.70 17.50
C VAL A 42 6.97 12.15 16.28
N LEU A 43 7.81 11.28 15.75
CA LEU A 43 8.65 11.54 14.58
C LEU A 43 8.20 10.68 13.41
N TYR A 44 8.11 11.26 12.22
CA TYR A 44 7.72 10.51 11.03
C TYR A 44 8.68 10.62 9.85
N GLY A 45 8.82 9.51 9.12
CA GLY A 45 9.48 9.43 7.81
C GLY A 45 8.47 8.94 6.78
N SER A 46 8.11 9.77 5.81
CA SER A 46 7.08 9.45 4.82
C SER A 46 7.41 9.98 3.44
N GLN A 47 7.43 9.08 2.46
CA GLN A 47 7.48 9.44 1.03
C GLN A 47 6.08 9.64 0.48
N THR A 48 5.26 8.67 0.87
CA THR A 48 3.83 8.59 0.72
C THR A 48 3.16 9.85 1.22
N GLY A 49 3.19 10.02 2.54
CA GLY A 49 2.22 10.78 3.32
C GLY A 49 1.41 9.86 4.23
N LEU A 50 1.39 8.54 3.98
CA LEU A 50 0.68 7.58 4.84
C LEU A 50 1.24 7.58 6.28
N SER A 51 2.56 7.43 6.45
CA SER A 51 3.20 7.48 7.77
C SER A 51 3.00 8.84 8.47
N ARG A 52 2.93 9.93 7.69
CA ARG A 52 2.58 11.26 8.22
C ARG A 52 1.15 11.25 8.78
N SER A 53 0.17 10.79 8.01
CA SER A 53 -1.23 10.73 8.46
C SER A 53 -1.42 9.83 9.68
N VAL A 54 -0.69 8.70 9.77
CA VAL A 54 -0.69 7.86 10.98
C VAL A 54 -0.09 8.60 12.18
N ALA A 55 1.02 9.33 12.00
CA ALA A 55 1.62 10.11 13.07
C ALA A 55 0.71 11.27 13.54
N GLU A 56 0.11 12.02 12.61
CA GLU A 56 -0.92 13.03 12.87
C GLU A 56 -2.08 12.43 13.66
N ARG A 57 -2.53 11.24 13.27
CA ARG A 57 -3.59 10.50 13.95
C ARG A 57 -3.25 10.17 15.40
N LEU A 58 -2.04 9.71 15.67
CA LEU A 58 -1.57 9.43 17.03
C LEU A 58 -1.58 10.69 17.90
N VAL A 59 -1.19 11.84 17.34
CA VAL A 59 -1.19 13.12 18.06
C VAL A 59 -2.60 13.56 18.41
N SER A 60 -3.54 13.47 17.46
CA SER A 60 -4.96 13.76 17.73
C SER A 60 -5.54 12.85 18.82
N GLN A 61 -5.20 11.55 18.80
CA GLN A 61 -5.59 10.60 19.84
C GLN A 61 -4.98 10.96 21.19
N ALA A 62 -3.70 11.37 21.24
CA ALA A 62 -3.04 11.81 22.47
C ALA A 62 -3.77 13.01 23.09
N TYR A 63 -4.17 13.99 22.28
CA TYR A 63 -4.98 15.12 22.77
C TYR A 63 -6.31 14.67 23.33
N TYR A 64 -7.01 13.77 22.66
CA TYR A 64 -8.30 13.28 23.15
C TYR A 64 -8.17 12.48 24.45
N LEU A 65 -7.16 11.62 24.56
CA LEU A 65 -6.96 10.75 25.69
C LEU A 65 -6.40 11.47 26.93
N PHE A 66 -5.55 12.48 26.74
CA PHE A 66 -4.78 13.09 27.85
C PHE A 66 -4.95 14.61 27.99
N SER A 67 -5.60 15.30 27.05
CA SER A 67 -5.79 16.76 27.12
C SER A 67 -7.25 17.10 27.42
N THR A 68 -7.48 17.85 28.50
CA THR A 68 -8.73 18.58 28.67
C THR A 68 -8.64 19.82 27.78
N LYS A 69 -9.36 19.83 26.65
CA LYS A 69 -9.55 21.10 25.91
C LYS A 69 -10.07 22.13 26.91
N SER A 70 -9.33 23.21 27.13
CA SER A 70 -9.86 24.41 27.77
C SER A 70 -11.02 24.91 26.90
N ASN A 71 -12.25 24.63 27.31
CA ASN A 71 -13.39 25.39 26.81
C ASN A 71 -13.10 26.87 27.13
N PRO A 72 -13.22 27.81 26.17
CA PRO A 72 -13.07 29.24 26.45
C PRO A 72 -14.32 29.81 27.14
N VAL A 73 -15.00 29.02 27.97
CA VAL A 73 -16.14 29.45 28.78
C VAL A 73 -15.95 28.90 30.20
N SER A 74 -15.41 29.78 31.04
CA SER A 74 -15.57 29.90 32.49
C SER A 74 -15.66 28.63 33.35
N SER A 75 -14.68 28.54 34.26
CA SER A 75 -14.69 27.89 35.58
C SER A 75 -14.69 26.36 35.65
N LEU A 76 -13.48 25.79 35.76
CA LEU A 76 -13.20 24.51 36.44
C LEU A 76 -12.02 24.70 37.43
N PRO A 77 -11.88 23.83 38.45
CA PRO A 77 -11.11 24.09 39.67
C PRO A 77 -9.60 24.12 39.44
N LYS A 78 -8.91 24.98 40.19
CA LYS A 78 -7.48 25.30 40.08
C LYS A 78 -6.47 24.16 40.35
N ASN A 79 -6.91 22.92 40.60
CA ASN A 79 -6.03 21.85 41.10
C ASN A 79 -6.23 20.52 40.34
N GLN A 80 -5.78 20.41 39.08
CA GLN A 80 -5.29 19.19 38.40
C GLN A 80 -5.22 19.41 36.88
N SER A 81 -4.16 20.06 36.39
CA SER A 81 -3.94 20.26 34.96
C SER A 81 -2.49 19.94 34.59
N MET A 82 -2.14 18.65 34.64
CA MET A 82 -0.93 18.14 33.98
C MET A 82 -1.31 17.76 32.55
N ASN A 83 -1.31 18.75 31.64
CA ASN A 83 -1.56 18.50 30.24
C ASN A 83 -0.34 17.81 29.60
N LEU A 84 -0.56 16.72 28.86
CA LEU A 84 0.47 16.09 28.04
C LEU A 84 0.94 17.06 26.95
N LEU A 85 2.24 17.34 26.91
CA LEU A 85 2.86 18.06 25.81
C LEU A 85 3.17 17.08 24.68
N VAL A 86 2.67 17.35 23.47
CA VAL A 86 2.94 16.50 22.30
C VAL A 86 3.68 17.32 21.25
N SER A 87 4.71 16.74 20.64
CA SER A 87 5.43 17.35 19.51
C SER A 87 5.42 16.40 18.32
N LEU A 88 4.90 16.86 17.18
CA LEU A 88 4.93 16.15 15.91
C LEU A 88 5.95 16.79 14.98
N CYS A 89 6.92 16.01 14.49
CA CYS A 89 7.91 16.52 13.55
C CYS A 89 8.26 15.48 12.48
N PRO A 90 8.55 15.90 11.23
CA PRO A 90 9.28 15.03 10.31
C PRO A 90 10.69 14.78 10.87
N LEU A 91 11.25 13.61 10.57
CA LEU A 91 12.53 13.17 11.15
C LEU A 91 13.69 14.12 10.84
N ASP A 92 13.74 14.70 9.64
CA ASP A 92 14.82 15.63 9.27
C ASP A 92 14.73 16.98 9.99
N SER A 93 13.54 17.42 10.43
CA SER A 93 13.38 18.62 11.27
C SER A 93 13.80 18.38 12.73
N TYR A 94 14.07 17.13 13.12
CA TYR A 94 14.56 16.78 14.46
C TYR A 94 16.10 16.81 14.56
N ALA A 95 16.81 17.26 13.51
CA ALA A 95 18.27 17.39 13.50
C ALA A 95 18.71 18.66 14.26
N PRO A 96 19.60 18.57 15.28
CA PRO A 96 20.86 17.81 15.30
C PRO A 96 20.87 16.59 16.25
N MET A 97 21.80 15.64 16.02
CA MET A 97 21.96 14.42 16.85
C MET A 97 22.10 14.72 18.34
N ASN A 98 22.67 15.87 18.69
CA ASN A 98 22.79 16.35 20.06
C ASN A 98 21.43 16.45 20.77
N ARG A 99 20.37 16.79 20.03
CA ARG A 99 19.00 16.85 20.56
C ARG A 99 18.49 15.46 20.93
N LEU A 100 18.67 14.48 20.04
CA LEU A 100 18.29 13.09 20.32
C LEU A 100 19.11 12.49 21.47
N ALA A 101 20.41 12.81 21.55
CA ALA A 101 21.29 12.34 22.62
C ALA A 101 20.91 12.87 24.01
N LYS A 102 20.37 14.09 24.09
CA LYS A 102 19.88 14.71 25.32
C LYS A 102 18.41 14.36 25.65
N GLU A 103 17.69 13.71 24.73
CA GLU A 103 16.27 13.41 24.92
C GLU A 103 16.09 12.26 25.93
N CYS A 104 15.15 12.45 26.85
CA CYS A 104 14.79 11.50 27.88
C CYS A 104 13.29 11.19 27.89
N ASP A 105 12.48 11.99 27.19
CA ASP A 105 11.05 11.77 27.07
C ASP A 105 10.75 10.68 26.02
N PRO A 106 9.63 9.93 26.11
CA PRO A 106 9.30 8.90 25.15
C PRO A 106 9.19 9.40 23.69
N ILE A 107 9.77 8.66 22.75
CA ILE A 107 9.70 8.94 21.31
C ILE A 107 8.98 7.83 20.54
N VAL A 108 8.00 8.18 19.73
CA VAL A 108 7.36 7.27 18.78
C VAL A 108 7.82 7.59 17.36
N PHE A 109 8.40 6.60 16.68
CA PHE A 109 8.83 6.70 15.29
C PHE A 109 7.81 6.03 14.36
N VAL A 110 7.32 6.75 13.36
CA VAL A 110 6.43 6.21 12.32
C VAL A 110 7.10 6.36 10.96
N CYS A 111 7.61 5.28 10.37
CA CYS A 111 8.41 5.38 9.14
C CYS A 111 8.01 4.37 8.05
N SER A 112 7.93 4.84 6.80
CA SER A 112 7.77 3.98 5.64
C SER A 112 9.11 3.49 5.10
N THR A 113 9.10 2.42 4.28
CA THR A 113 10.24 2.03 3.43
C THR A 113 9.95 2.39 1.97
N THR A 114 10.93 2.94 1.24
CA THR A 114 10.79 3.34 -0.17
C THR A 114 11.63 2.49 -1.10
N GLY A 115 11.22 2.40 -2.37
CA GLY A 115 11.96 1.75 -3.45
C GLY A 115 12.53 0.39 -3.05
N TYR A 116 13.82 0.18 -3.31
CA TYR A 116 14.53 -1.06 -2.96
C TYR A 116 15.18 -0.99 -1.56
N GLY A 117 14.39 -0.65 -0.54
CA GLY A 117 14.80 -0.65 0.87
C GLY A 117 15.51 0.63 1.32
N VAL A 118 15.12 1.77 0.76
CA VAL A 118 15.67 3.10 1.02
C VAL A 118 14.78 3.82 2.05
N PRO A 119 15.33 4.69 2.92
CA PRO A 119 14.53 5.57 3.76
C PRO A 119 13.80 6.65 2.92
N PRO A 120 12.61 7.09 3.34
CA PRO A 120 11.96 8.28 2.79
C PRO A 120 12.83 9.53 2.77
N ASP A 121 12.57 10.41 1.80
CA ASP A 121 13.35 11.65 1.60
C ASP A 121 13.43 12.51 2.87
N ASN A 122 12.29 12.69 3.56
CA ASN A 122 12.18 13.51 4.77
C ASN A 122 12.77 12.87 6.05
N MET A 123 13.52 11.77 5.92
CA MET A 123 14.32 11.19 6.99
C MET A 123 15.76 10.87 6.57
N CYS A 124 16.17 11.20 5.36
CA CYS A 124 17.48 10.83 4.81
C CYS A 124 18.64 11.51 5.56
N GLN A 125 18.46 12.75 6.04
CA GLN A 125 19.51 13.44 6.80
C GLN A 125 19.67 12.84 8.20
N PHE A 126 18.54 12.63 8.88
CA PHE A 126 18.48 11.96 10.16
C PHE A 126 19.10 10.56 10.07
N TRP A 127 18.72 9.79 9.05
CA TRP A 127 19.20 8.43 8.81
C TRP A 127 20.72 8.36 8.64
N ARG A 128 21.30 9.21 7.78
CA ARG A 128 22.76 9.24 7.56
C ARG A 128 23.54 9.50 8.85
N ARG A 129 23.05 10.42 9.69
CA ARG A 129 23.69 10.76 10.97
C ARG A 129 23.56 9.61 11.97
N LEU A 130 22.36 9.04 12.13
CA LEU A 130 22.12 7.95 13.10
C LEU A 130 22.86 6.66 12.73
N MET A 131 22.99 6.38 11.43
CA MET A 131 23.67 5.18 10.92
C MET A 131 25.20 5.35 10.85
N SER A 132 25.75 6.51 11.23
CA SER A 132 27.20 6.75 11.25
C SER A 132 27.90 5.81 12.23
N ARG A 133 28.99 5.16 11.78
CA ARG A 133 29.83 4.26 12.59
C ARG A 133 30.57 4.99 13.71
N ASN A 134 30.68 6.32 13.64
CA ASN A 134 31.41 7.14 14.61
C ASN A 134 30.64 7.35 15.93
N LEU A 135 29.36 6.97 15.98
CA LEU A 135 28.57 7.11 17.21
C LEU A 135 28.92 6.00 18.21
N PRO A 136 29.19 6.33 19.50
CA PRO A 136 29.57 5.36 20.51
C PRO A 136 28.39 4.43 20.85
N ILE A 137 28.60 3.12 20.66
CA ILE A 137 27.63 2.07 20.99
C ILE A 137 27.32 2.10 22.50
N GLY A 138 26.04 2.02 22.84
CA GLY A 138 25.52 1.97 24.22
C GLY A 138 25.65 3.27 25.02
N ARG A 139 26.23 4.35 24.48
CA ARG A 139 26.42 5.62 25.18
C ARG A 139 26.01 6.86 24.38
N ALA A 140 25.68 6.70 23.10
CA ALA A 140 25.28 7.82 22.26
C ALA A 140 23.87 8.32 22.60
N LEU A 141 23.01 7.44 23.12
CA LEU A 141 21.66 7.77 23.58
C LEU A 141 21.52 7.44 25.08
N SER A 142 20.66 8.19 25.76
CA SER A 142 20.31 7.94 27.16
C SER A 142 19.66 6.56 27.32
N THR A 143 20.06 5.80 28.33
CA THR A 143 19.41 4.51 28.68
C THR A 143 17.97 4.70 29.15
N ASN A 144 17.64 5.90 29.62
CA ASN A 144 16.28 6.28 30.04
C ASN A 144 15.39 6.65 28.86
N LEU A 145 15.96 6.92 27.68
CA LEU A 145 15.19 7.22 26.48
C LEU A 145 14.34 6.01 26.10
N ARG A 146 13.02 6.16 26.22
CA ARG A 146 12.04 5.16 25.80
C ARG A 146 11.60 5.42 24.37
N PHE A 147 11.43 4.36 23.58
CA PHE A 147 10.96 4.53 22.20
C PHE A 147 10.07 3.40 21.71
N ALA A 148 9.26 3.68 20.69
CA ALA A 148 8.57 2.66 19.90
C ALA A 148 8.70 2.98 18.41
N VAL A 149 8.68 1.97 17.55
CA VAL A 149 8.82 2.12 16.10
C VAL A 149 7.65 1.42 15.41
N LEU A 150 6.86 2.17 14.66
CA LEU A 150 5.85 1.66 13.75
C LEU A 150 6.37 1.79 12.31
N GLY A 151 6.71 0.65 11.70
CA GLY A 151 7.10 0.53 10.31
C GLY A 151 5.89 0.31 9.41
N LEU A 152 5.82 1.05 8.30
CA LEU A 152 4.86 0.83 7.23
C LEU A 152 5.61 0.31 5.99
N GLY A 153 5.23 -0.87 5.52
CA GLY A 153 5.88 -1.50 4.36
C GLY A 153 4.94 -2.41 3.59
N ASP A 154 5.48 -3.02 2.55
CA ASP A 154 4.77 -3.92 1.65
C ASP A 154 5.59 -5.21 1.50
N SER A 155 5.03 -6.36 1.90
CA SER A 155 5.73 -7.66 1.87
C SER A 155 5.97 -8.21 0.47
N SER A 156 5.40 -7.60 -0.58
CA SER A 156 5.74 -7.92 -1.97
C SER A 156 7.14 -7.43 -2.37
N TYR A 157 7.75 -6.54 -1.58
CA TYR A 157 9.13 -6.11 -1.76
C TYR A 157 10.10 -7.01 -0.97
N PRO A 158 11.25 -7.41 -1.55
CA PRO A 158 12.22 -8.26 -0.87
C PRO A 158 12.73 -7.68 0.47
N LYS A 159 12.82 -6.36 0.57
CA LYS A 159 13.30 -5.64 1.76
C LYS A 159 12.17 -5.11 2.64
N PHE A 160 11.18 -5.97 2.93
CA PHE A 160 10.01 -5.64 3.74
C PHE A 160 10.37 -4.97 5.08
N ASN A 161 9.89 -3.73 5.26
CA ASN A 161 10.06 -2.92 6.47
C ASN A 161 11.53 -2.73 6.91
N ILE A 162 12.49 -2.81 6.00
CA ILE A 162 13.92 -2.80 6.36
C ILE A 162 14.34 -1.51 7.07
N VAL A 163 13.71 -0.38 6.74
CA VAL A 163 14.03 0.92 7.34
C VAL A 163 13.67 0.92 8.82
N ALA A 164 12.44 0.52 9.16
CA ALA A 164 11.98 0.41 10.54
C ALA A 164 12.80 -0.60 11.35
N LYS A 165 13.07 -1.78 10.78
CA LYS A 165 13.90 -2.82 11.42
C LYS A 165 15.32 -2.34 11.73
N LYS A 166 15.96 -1.65 10.78
CA LYS A 166 17.31 -1.09 10.97
C LYS A 166 17.30 0.08 11.95
N LEU A 167 16.30 0.97 11.90
CA LEU A 167 16.12 2.07 12.85
C LEU A 167 16.02 1.53 14.27
N TYR A 168 15.12 0.58 14.51
CA TYR A 168 14.93 -0.07 15.80
C TYR A 168 16.23 -0.65 16.35
N ARG A 169 16.89 -1.51 15.58
CA ARG A 169 18.17 -2.13 15.98
C ARG A 169 19.24 -1.08 16.28
N ARG A 170 19.30 0.00 15.50
CA ARG A 170 20.28 1.07 15.69
C ARG A 170 20.01 1.85 16.98
N LEU A 171 18.75 2.15 17.31
CA LEU A 171 18.39 2.83 18.56
C LEU A 171 18.78 1.99 19.79
N VAL A 172 18.49 0.69 19.77
CA VAL A 172 18.93 -0.24 20.83
C VAL A 172 20.46 -0.28 20.94
N GLN A 173 21.17 -0.43 19.81
CA GLN A 173 22.64 -0.43 19.80
C GLN A 173 23.24 0.85 20.37
N LEU A 174 22.59 2.00 20.22
CA LEU A 174 23.08 3.29 20.71
C LEU A 174 22.76 3.54 22.18
N GLY A 175 21.93 2.70 22.82
CA GLY A 175 21.65 2.72 24.25
C GLY A 175 20.18 2.97 24.63
N ALA A 176 19.30 3.30 23.67
CA ALA A 176 17.90 3.56 23.96
C ALA A 176 17.13 2.26 24.28
N SER A 177 16.09 2.36 25.11
CA SER A 177 15.29 1.19 25.53
C SER A 177 13.90 1.22 24.88
N PRO A 178 13.43 0.12 24.27
CA PRO A 178 12.09 0.09 23.71
C PRO A 178 10.98 0.17 24.79
N LEU A 179 9.81 0.65 24.38
CA LEU A 179 8.57 0.59 25.15
C LEU A 179 8.04 -0.86 25.16
N PRO A 180 7.47 -1.35 26.27
CA PRO A 180 6.99 -2.73 26.43
C PRO A 180 5.66 -2.98 25.69
N ILE A 181 5.66 -2.82 24.37
CA ILE A 181 4.55 -3.15 23.47
C ILE A 181 4.86 -4.48 22.82
N PHE A 182 3.95 -5.45 22.88
CA PHE A 182 4.22 -6.81 22.44
C PHE A 182 3.26 -7.23 21.33
N SER A 183 3.84 -7.90 20.33
CA SER A 183 3.06 -8.53 19.26
C SER A 183 2.17 -9.62 19.87
N PRO A 184 0.89 -9.71 19.47
CA PRO A 184 0.02 -10.82 19.87
C PRO A 184 0.43 -12.15 19.21
N VAL A 185 1.28 -12.10 18.17
CA VAL A 185 1.77 -13.25 17.42
C VAL A 185 3.30 -13.28 17.53
N GLY A 186 3.84 -14.23 18.30
CA GLY A 186 5.28 -14.49 18.47
C GLY A 186 5.80 -14.28 19.90
N ASP A 187 6.62 -15.22 20.38
CA ASP A 187 7.15 -15.28 21.76
C ASP A 187 8.48 -14.50 21.97
N SER A 188 8.98 -13.76 20.98
CA SER A 188 10.29 -13.12 21.11
C SER A 188 10.21 -11.73 21.74
N SER A 189 10.75 -11.60 22.96
CA SER A 189 11.06 -10.31 23.62
C SER A 189 12.00 -9.39 22.81
N ALA A 190 12.61 -9.90 21.74
CA ALA A 190 13.59 -9.22 20.91
C ALA A 190 13.02 -8.04 20.10
N ASP A 191 11.73 -8.04 19.78
CA ASP A 191 11.06 -7.04 18.93
C ASP A 191 10.02 -6.19 19.70
N CYS A 192 10.17 -6.05 21.02
CA CYS A 192 9.26 -5.22 21.81
C CYS A 192 9.30 -3.74 21.35
N GLY A 193 8.14 -3.08 21.32
CA GLY A 193 8.04 -1.71 20.82
C GLY A 193 8.08 -1.57 19.28
N LEU A 194 8.30 -2.67 18.53
CA LEU A 194 8.32 -2.66 17.06
C LEU A 194 7.00 -3.18 16.47
N GLY A 195 6.30 -2.33 15.72
CA GLY A 195 5.14 -2.71 14.90
C GLY A 195 5.50 -2.73 13.42
N LEU A 196 5.28 -3.84 12.72
CA LEU A 196 5.62 -3.99 11.29
C LEU A 196 4.35 -4.11 10.44
N ALA A 197 3.74 -2.99 10.10
CA ALA A 197 2.53 -2.94 9.30
C ALA A 197 2.82 -3.33 7.83
N ASP A 198 1.93 -4.13 7.25
CA ASP A 198 2.03 -4.64 5.89
C ASP A 198 0.82 -4.20 5.05
N GLU A 199 1.08 -3.49 3.95
CA GLU A 199 0.04 -3.11 2.98
C GLU A 199 -0.60 -4.31 2.28
N GLN A 200 0.07 -5.47 2.23
CA GLN A 200 -0.47 -6.70 1.64
C GLN A 200 -1.31 -7.54 2.62
N ALA A 201 -1.36 -7.17 3.91
CA ALA A 201 -2.19 -7.87 4.87
C ALA A 201 -3.69 -7.67 4.56
N GLU A 202 -4.54 -8.55 5.06
CA GLU A 202 -5.99 -8.51 4.83
C GLU A 202 -6.63 -7.19 5.30
N LEU A 203 -6.22 -6.68 6.47
CA LEU A 203 -6.61 -5.35 6.98
C LEU A 203 -5.63 -4.24 6.59
N GLY A 204 -4.69 -4.55 5.69
CA GLY A 204 -3.54 -3.71 5.37
C GLY A 204 -2.78 -3.30 6.63
N VAL A 205 -2.42 -2.01 6.70
CA VAL A 205 -1.70 -1.45 7.84
C VAL A 205 -2.47 -1.55 9.16
N ASN A 206 -3.80 -1.65 9.10
CA ASN A 206 -4.64 -1.71 10.29
C ASN A 206 -4.48 -3.04 11.05
N SER A 207 -3.98 -4.11 10.41
CA SER A 207 -3.67 -5.38 11.08
C SER A 207 -2.75 -5.18 12.28
N VAL A 208 -1.78 -4.26 12.16
CA VAL A 208 -0.87 -3.91 13.24
C VAL A 208 -1.43 -2.81 14.14
N MET A 209 -2.06 -1.78 13.56
CA MET A 209 -2.58 -0.67 14.36
C MET A 209 -3.65 -1.12 15.38
N ASN A 210 -4.45 -2.14 15.03
CA ASN A 210 -5.49 -2.70 15.89
C ASN A 210 -4.99 -3.13 17.28
N TRP A 211 -3.78 -3.67 17.38
CA TRP A 211 -3.21 -4.10 18.66
C TRP A 211 -2.11 -3.17 19.15
N TRP A 212 -1.35 -2.56 18.25
CA TRP A 212 -0.17 -1.76 18.60
C TRP A 212 -0.54 -0.41 19.20
N VAL A 213 -1.55 0.28 18.63
CA VAL A 213 -1.94 1.63 19.09
C VAL A 213 -2.61 1.60 20.47
N PRO A 214 -3.55 0.69 20.78
CA PRO A 214 -4.11 0.63 22.13
C PRO A 214 -3.09 0.27 23.20
N GLN A 215 -2.16 -0.65 22.90
CA GLN A 215 -1.05 -0.97 23.79
C GLN A 215 -0.12 0.22 23.98
N LEU A 216 0.22 0.96 22.92
CA LEU A 216 1.03 2.19 23.03
C LEU A 216 0.42 3.15 24.06
N TRP A 217 -0.86 3.46 23.93
CA TRP A 217 -1.52 4.41 24.84
C TRP A 217 -1.62 3.90 26.27
N THR A 218 -1.87 2.60 26.44
CA THR A 218 -1.93 1.96 27.77
C THR A 218 -0.56 2.01 28.45
N VAL A 219 0.50 1.62 27.75
CA VAL A 219 1.89 1.67 28.23
C VAL A 219 2.34 3.09 28.57
N LEU A 220 1.96 4.08 27.76
CA LEU A 220 2.30 5.48 28.00
C LEU A 220 1.53 6.08 29.18
N SER A 221 0.24 5.75 29.31
CA SER A 221 -0.58 6.08 30.49
C SER A 221 0.08 5.56 31.77
N ASP A 222 0.51 4.29 31.76
CA ASP A 222 1.20 3.67 32.90
C ASP A 222 2.57 4.30 33.16
N TYR A 223 3.33 4.61 32.11
CA TYR A 223 4.66 5.22 32.21
C TYR A 223 4.63 6.62 32.85
N TRP A 224 3.64 7.45 32.51
CA TRP A 224 3.46 8.78 33.11
C TRP A 224 2.61 8.79 34.38
N HIS A 225 2.02 7.64 34.75
CA HIS A 225 0.99 7.55 35.78
C HIS A 225 -0.16 8.55 35.56
N LEU A 226 -0.56 8.73 34.29
CA LEU A 226 -1.58 9.70 33.87
C LEU A 226 -2.80 8.94 33.33
N PRO A 227 -3.95 8.93 34.02
CA PRO A 227 -5.13 8.24 33.55
C PRO A 227 -5.72 8.92 32.30
N PHE A 228 -6.46 8.15 31.50
CA PHE A 228 -7.23 8.73 30.40
C PHE A 228 -8.29 9.70 30.94
N VAL A 229 -8.41 10.87 30.30
CA VAL A 229 -9.32 11.96 30.67
C VAL A 229 -10.78 11.63 30.37
N ALA A 230 -11.04 10.70 29.45
CA ALA A 230 -12.39 10.32 29.06
C ALA A 230 -12.96 9.25 30.00
N ASP A 231 -13.93 9.62 30.84
CA ASP A 231 -14.78 8.70 31.64
C ASP A 231 -15.50 7.62 30.78
N CYS A 232 -15.40 7.71 29.45
CA CYS A 232 -16.04 6.83 28.46
C CYS A 232 -15.07 5.91 27.71
N ALA A 233 -13.75 6.02 27.92
CA ALA A 233 -12.80 5.14 27.25
C ALA A 233 -12.94 3.71 27.81
N PRO A 234 -13.16 2.69 26.95
CA PRO A 234 -13.24 1.32 27.43
C PRO A 234 -11.89 0.92 28.04
N ILE A 235 -11.94 0.13 29.12
CA ILE A 235 -10.78 -0.52 29.70
C ILE A 235 -11.02 -2.03 29.52
N PRO A 236 -10.26 -2.74 28.66
CA PRO A 236 -9.09 -2.26 27.91
C PRO A 236 -9.46 -1.34 26.73
N LEU A 237 -8.54 -0.43 26.40
CA LEU A 237 -8.67 0.46 25.25
C LEU A 237 -8.69 -0.36 23.95
N THR A 238 -9.54 0.02 23.00
CA THR A 238 -9.62 -0.64 21.69
C THR A 238 -9.37 0.35 20.56
N TYR A 239 -8.81 -0.13 19.46
CA TYR A 239 -8.59 0.71 18.28
C TYR A 239 -9.92 1.17 17.66
N SER A 240 -10.95 0.32 17.69
CA SER A 240 -12.29 0.67 17.21
C SER A 240 -12.95 1.82 17.97
N PHE A 241 -12.68 1.96 19.26
CA PHE A 241 -13.11 3.11 20.04
C PHE A 241 -12.40 4.39 19.57
N LEU A 242 -11.08 4.33 19.39
CA LEU A 242 -10.27 5.47 18.92
C LEU A 242 -10.67 5.95 17.52
N GLU A 243 -11.20 5.05 16.70
CA GLU A 243 -11.71 5.33 15.36
C GLU A 243 -13.23 5.57 15.32
N SER A 244 -13.90 5.69 16.47
CA SER A 244 -15.35 5.89 16.52
C SER A 244 -15.77 7.33 16.16
N PRO A 245 -16.97 7.53 15.59
CA PRO A 245 -17.46 8.86 15.20
C PRO A 245 -17.38 9.96 16.29
N PRO A 246 -17.72 9.70 17.57
CA PRO A 246 -17.62 10.69 18.63
C PRO A 246 -16.17 11.16 18.87
N VAL A 247 -15.22 10.22 18.92
CA VAL A 247 -13.80 10.50 19.10
C VAL A 247 -13.27 11.28 17.91
N LEU A 248 -13.60 10.81 16.71
CA LEU A 248 -13.22 11.42 15.44
C LEU A 248 -13.62 12.87 15.29
N SER A 249 -14.89 13.15 15.55
CA SER A 249 -15.42 14.51 15.45
C SER A 249 -14.77 15.50 16.43
N SER A 250 -14.12 15.00 17.48
CA SER A 250 -13.41 15.84 18.47
C SER A 250 -12.07 16.37 17.97
N PHE A 251 -11.49 15.75 16.94
CA PHE A 251 -10.20 16.14 16.36
C PHE A 251 -10.28 17.39 15.50
N TRP A 252 -11.49 17.79 15.08
CA TRP A 252 -11.71 18.86 14.12
C TRP A 252 -12.06 20.22 14.75
N PRO A 253 -11.92 21.33 14.00
CA PRO A 253 -11.20 21.40 12.72
C PRO A 253 -9.67 21.34 12.87
N THR A 254 -9.02 20.73 11.89
CA THR A 254 -7.55 20.57 11.81
C THR A 254 -6.86 21.91 11.55
N TYR A 255 -7.42 22.72 10.65
CA TYR A 255 -6.97 24.06 10.32
C TYR A 255 -8.06 25.09 10.60
N ASP A 256 -7.67 26.34 10.82
CA ASP A 256 -8.63 27.43 10.89
C ASP A 256 -8.99 27.86 9.46
N VAL A 257 -10.19 27.50 9.02
CA VAL A 257 -10.67 27.75 7.65
C VAL A 257 -11.83 28.74 7.71
N THR A 258 -11.66 29.89 7.06
CA THR A 258 -12.68 30.95 7.01
C THR A 258 -13.01 31.30 5.56
N LEU A 259 -14.24 31.77 5.33
CA LEU A 259 -14.62 32.30 4.04
C LEU A 259 -14.02 33.69 3.88
N ALA A 260 -13.31 33.93 2.78
CA ALA A 260 -12.82 35.25 2.46
C ALA A 260 -14.01 36.19 2.23
N THR A 261 -13.90 37.45 2.66
CA THR A 261 -14.88 38.49 2.31
C THR A 261 -15.06 38.53 0.80
N PRO A 262 -16.29 38.65 0.28
CA PRO A 262 -16.52 38.63 -1.16
C PRO A 262 -15.71 39.76 -1.80
N VAL A 263 -14.67 39.37 -2.53
CA VAL A 263 -14.13 40.22 -3.58
C VAL A 263 -15.28 40.34 -4.57
N PRO A 264 -15.71 41.55 -5.00
CA PRO A 264 -16.72 41.65 -6.04
C PRO A 264 -16.27 40.77 -7.20
N THR A 265 -17.01 39.68 -7.39
CA THR A 265 -16.89 38.81 -8.55
C THR A 265 -17.03 39.77 -9.72
N PHE A 266 -15.98 39.94 -10.52
CA PHE A 266 -16.16 40.56 -11.82
C PHE A 266 -17.24 39.72 -12.48
N ALA A 267 -18.43 40.31 -12.61
CA ALA A 267 -19.61 39.63 -13.07
C ALA A 267 -19.25 38.92 -14.38
N PHE A 268 -19.53 37.63 -14.44
CA PHE A 268 -19.60 36.97 -15.73
C PHE A 268 -20.68 37.73 -16.52
N ASP A 269 -20.33 38.36 -17.64
CA ASP A 269 -21.27 38.98 -18.58
C ASP A 269 -22.11 37.92 -19.35
N GLY A 270 -22.29 36.72 -18.77
CA GLY A 270 -23.02 35.60 -19.37
C GLY A 270 -23.89 34.90 -18.32
N ASP A 271 -25.09 34.49 -18.74
CA ASP A 271 -26.17 33.91 -17.92
C ASP A 271 -25.67 33.08 -16.73
N ALA A 272 -25.97 33.55 -15.52
CA ALA A 272 -25.54 32.98 -14.25
C ALA A 272 -26.14 31.59 -13.92
N ASP A 273 -26.96 31.02 -14.81
CA ASP A 273 -27.80 29.87 -14.50
C ASP A 273 -27.18 28.50 -14.85
N LEU A 274 -25.99 28.44 -15.44
CA LEU A 274 -25.30 27.18 -15.72
C LEU A 274 -23.79 27.28 -15.47
N LEU A 275 -23.32 26.80 -14.29
CA LEU A 275 -21.91 26.56 -14.02
C LEU A 275 -21.40 25.43 -14.93
N THR A 276 -20.82 25.80 -16.08
CA THR A 276 -20.22 24.84 -17.01
C THR A 276 -18.83 24.38 -16.52
N SER A 277 -18.34 23.25 -17.03
CA SER A 277 -16.97 22.78 -16.79
C SER A 277 -15.91 23.85 -17.11
N ASP A 278 -16.18 24.66 -18.13
CA ASP A 278 -15.25 25.68 -18.62
C ASP A 278 -15.16 26.85 -17.62
N SER A 279 -16.29 27.22 -17.01
CA SER A 279 -16.32 28.23 -15.93
C SER A 279 -15.49 27.79 -14.72
N ILE A 280 -15.58 26.51 -14.32
CA ILE A 280 -14.80 25.98 -13.19
C ILE A 280 -13.30 25.97 -13.51
N SER A 281 -12.91 25.48 -14.70
CA SER A 281 -11.50 25.49 -15.12
C SER A 281 -10.96 26.91 -15.14
N TYR A 282 -11.72 27.88 -15.68
CA TYR A 282 -11.31 29.27 -15.72
C TYR A 282 -11.03 29.86 -14.32
N ILE A 283 -11.91 29.59 -13.35
CA ILE A 283 -11.71 30.04 -11.96
C ILE A 283 -10.44 29.42 -11.36
N ALA A 284 -10.25 28.10 -11.54
CA ALA A 284 -9.08 27.40 -11.05
C ALA A 284 -7.78 27.91 -11.71
N ASP A 285 -7.79 28.10 -13.03
CA ASP A 285 -6.62 28.53 -13.80
C ASP A 285 -6.16 29.95 -13.41
N ARG A 286 -7.10 30.84 -13.02
CA ARG A 286 -6.77 32.17 -12.49
C ARG A 286 -5.99 32.14 -11.18
N ASP A 287 -6.30 31.19 -10.30
CA ASP A 287 -5.54 30.98 -9.07
C ASP A 287 -4.20 30.27 -9.36
N CYS A 288 -4.07 29.60 -10.51
CA CYS A 288 -2.91 28.77 -10.88
C CYS A 288 -1.67 29.50 -11.40
N GLU A 289 -1.81 30.69 -11.99
CA GLU A 289 -0.70 31.37 -12.68
C GLU A 289 0.51 31.61 -11.76
N PHE A 290 0.27 31.80 -10.46
CA PHE A 290 1.29 31.93 -9.43
C PHE A 290 1.41 30.69 -8.52
N ALA A 291 0.56 29.67 -8.73
CA ALA A 291 0.47 28.49 -7.87
C ALA A 291 1.49 27.39 -8.18
N PHE A 292 2.49 27.59 -9.05
CA PHE A 292 3.55 26.59 -9.24
C PHE A 292 4.97 27.17 -9.16
N LYS A 293 5.12 28.38 -8.60
CA LYS A 293 6.43 29.01 -8.38
C LYS A 293 6.72 29.16 -6.89
N GLY A 294 7.99 28.96 -6.53
CA GLY A 294 8.52 29.23 -5.18
C GLY A 294 8.19 28.17 -4.12
N HIS A 295 8.82 28.34 -2.95
CA HIS A 295 8.58 27.47 -1.79
C HIS A 295 7.08 27.44 -1.48
N PRO A 296 6.50 26.25 -1.36
CA PRO A 296 7.15 24.96 -1.03
C PRO A 296 7.23 23.96 -2.17
N PHE A 297 6.83 24.36 -3.37
CA PHE A 297 7.27 23.63 -4.55
C PHE A 297 8.78 23.87 -4.70
N PRO A 298 9.56 22.89 -5.22
CA PRO A 298 10.97 23.10 -5.45
C PRO A 298 11.23 24.36 -6.28
N PRO A 299 12.33 25.09 -6.06
CA PRO A 299 12.65 26.28 -6.85
C PRO A 299 12.67 26.06 -8.36
N SER A 300 12.92 24.81 -8.80
CA SER A 300 12.87 24.37 -10.20
C SER A 300 11.47 24.15 -10.77
N SER A 301 10.41 24.42 -9.99
CA SER A 301 9.02 24.22 -10.39
C SER A 301 8.56 25.26 -11.38
N GLN A 302 7.95 24.78 -12.45
CA GLN A 302 7.62 25.57 -13.61
C GLN A 302 6.50 24.91 -14.43
N TRP A 303 6.04 25.66 -15.43
CA TRP A 303 5.19 25.13 -16.48
C TRP A 303 6.04 24.64 -17.63
N PHE A 304 5.76 23.42 -18.08
CA PHE A 304 6.31 22.84 -19.30
C PHE A 304 5.26 22.93 -20.40
N ARG A 305 5.65 23.34 -21.60
CA ARG A 305 4.78 23.33 -22.77
C ARG A 305 4.89 21.99 -23.48
N VAL A 306 3.76 21.40 -23.83
CA VAL A 306 3.72 20.17 -24.62
C VAL A 306 4.07 20.49 -26.08
N LEU A 307 5.16 19.92 -26.55
CA LEU A 307 5.60 20.02 -27.95
C LEU A 307 5.07 18.85 -28.79
N ARG A 308 5.03 17.66 -28.19
CA ARG A 308 4.59 16.43 -28.85
C ARG A 308 3.92 15.50 -27.85
N ASN A 309 2.88 14.77 -28.26
CA ASN A 309 2.22 13.74 -27.46
C ASN A 309 1.73 12.62 -28.38
N GLU A 310 2.56 11.61 -28.58
CA GLU A 310 2.32 10.57 -29.59
C GLU A 310 2.32 9.17 -28.99
N ARG A 311 1.38 8.34 -29.44
CA ARG A 311 1.37 6.92 -29.10
C ARG A 311 2.48 6.20 -29.88
N ILE A 312 3.39 5.55 -29.15
CA ILE A 312 4.52 4.79 -29.74
C ILE A 312 4.27 3.28 -29.79
N THR A 313 3.18 2.82 -29.19
CA THR A 313 2.72 1.43 -29.31
C THR A 313 1.84 1.28 -30.55
N ALA A 314 1.82 0.08 -31.14
CA ALA A 314 0.90 -0.20 -32.24
C ALA A 314 -0.56 0.04 -31.82
N ALA A 315 -1.41 0.54 -32.74
CA ALA A 315 -2.81 0.88 -32.44
C ALA A 315 -3.61 -0.27 -31.81
N GLY A 316 -3.35 -1.51 -32.25
CA GLY A 316 -3.96 -2.74 -31.73
C GLY A 316 -3.30 -3.33 -30.47
N HIS A 317 -2.31 -2.67 -29.88
CA HIS A 317 -1.75 -3.06 -28.59
C HIS A 317 -2.69 -2.63 -27.45
N PHE A 318 -2.86 -3.47 -26.43
CA PHE A 318 -3.81 -3.20 -25.33
C PHE A 318 -3.38 -2.03 -24.43
N GLN A 319 -2.07 -1.81 -24.30
CA GLN A 319 -1.50 -0.69 -23.53
C GLN A 319 -1.18 0.45 -24.50
N ASP A 320 -1.72 1.63 -24.20
CA ASP A 320 -1.30 2.89 -24.83
C ASP A 320 -0.07 3.41 -24.07
N THR A 321 1.08 3.40 -24.75
CA THR A 321 2.31 4.06 -24.26
C THR A 321 2.62 5.23 -25.18
N ARG A 322 2.88 6.39 -24.58
CA ARG A 322 3.11 7.64 -25.27
C ARG A 322 4.52 8.17 -25.05
N LEU A 323 5.06 8.84 -26.05
CA LEU A 323 6.23 9.69 -25.94
C LEU A 323 5.76 11.14 -25.96
N ILE A 324 6.04 11.86 -24.86
CA ILE A 324 5.62 13.24 -24.67
C ILE A 324 6.86 14.13 -24.63
N SER A 325 7.01 15.03 -25.59
CA SER A 325 8.12 15.98 -25.66
C SER A 325 7.67 17.32 -25.07
N LEU A 326 8.53 17.93 -24.26
CA LEU A 326 8.25 19.10 -23.44
C LEU A 326 9.31 20.19 -23.65
N SER A 327 8.94 21.44 -23.47
CA SER A 327 9.89 22.57 -23.32
C SER A 327 9.58 23.39 -22.08
N SER A 328 10.62 23.96 -21.45
CA SER A 328 10.44 25.03 -20.46
C SER A 328 9.57 26.17 -21.02
N CYS A 329 8.66 26.71 -20.21
CA CYS A 329 8.02 28.00 -20.50
C CYS A 329 8.85 29.20 -20.01
N GLU A 330 9.91 28.98 -19.21
CA GLU A 330 10.77 30.03 -18.66
C GLU A 330 11.98 30.26 -19.57
N LEU A 331 12.13 31.49 -20.04
CA LEU A 331 12.98 31.91 -21.19
C LEU A 331 14.47 32.14 -20.85
N GLU A 332 14.89 32.09 -19.58
CA GLU A 332 16.19 32.67 -19.17
C GLU A 332 17.20 31.70 -18.55
N THR A 333 16.86 30.43 -18.36
CA THR A 333 17.82 29.42 -17.87
C THR A 333 17.89 28.26 -18.86
N GLU A 334 19.08 28.01 -19.42
CA GLU A 334 19.35 26.72 -20.05
C GLU A 334 18.96 25.62 -19.06
N GLN A 335 18.08 24.73 -19.50
CA GLN A 335 17.48 23.74 -18.62
C GLN A 335 18.51 22.66 -18.30
N GLN A 336 19.22 22.85 -17.18
CA GLN A 336 20.27 21.95 -16.73
C GLN A 336 19.62 20.75 -16.03
N PHE A 337 19.60 19.61 -16.73
CA PHE A 337 19.35 18.30 -16.14
C PHE A 337 20.40 17.32 -16.64
N GLN A 338 20.56 16.20 -15.95
CA GLN A 338 21.47 15.12 -16.33
C GLN A 338 20.69 13.82 -16.58
N PRO A 339 21.22 12.89 -17.39
CA PRO A 339 20.65 11.55 -17.45
C PRO A 339 20.49 10.94 -16.06
N GLY A 340 19.35 10.31 -15.80
CA GLY A 340 18.97 9.78 -14.49
C GLY A 340 18.09 10.75 -13.68
N ASP A 341 18.00 12.02 -14.07
CA ASP A 341 17.08 12.97 -13.47
C ASP A 341 15.61 12.61 -13.78
N VAL A 342 14.74 13.04 -12.87
CA VAL A 342 13.32 12.71 -12.87
C VAL A 342 12.50 13.99 -13.00
N LEU A 343 11.51 13.98 -13.88
CA LEU A 343 10.49 15.03 -13.94
C LEU A 343 9.30 14.63 -13.05
N PHE A 344 9.08 15.39 -11.98
CA PHE A 344 7.89 15.27 -11.16
C PHE A 344 6.74 16.04 -11.82
N VAL A 345 5.73 15.31 -12.25
CA VAL A 345 4.53 15.86 -12.86
C VAL A 345 3.47 16.09 -11.78
N GLN A 346 2.96 17.31 -11.66
CA GLN A 346 1.84 17.62 -10.79
C GLN A 346 0.52 17.46 -11.57
N PRO A 347 -0.29 16.42 -11.31
CA PRO A 347 -1.51 16.23 -12.07
C PRO A 347 -2.68 17.02 -11.49
N ARG A 348 -3.80 17.02 -12.23
CA ARG A 348 -5.09 17.59 -11.81
C ARG A 348 -6.23 16.59 -12.01
N ASN A 349 -7.32 16.77 -11.27
CA ASN A 349 -8.53 15.97 -11.45
C ASN A 349 -9.18 16.22 -12.82
N SER A 350 -9.99 15.26 -13.28
CA SER A 350 -10.77 15.41 -14.49
C SER A 350 -11.91 16.43 -14.30
N SER A 351 -12.29 17.14 -15.36
CA SER A 351 -13.43 18.07 -15.32
C SER A 351 -14.73 17.39 -14.90
N HIS A 352 -14.90 16.11 -15.27
CA HIS A 352 -16.03 15.29 -14.85
C HIS A 352 -16.05 15.06 -13.34
N ASP A 353 -14.94 14.61 -12.74
CA ASP A 353 -14.88 14.34 -11.30
C ASP A 353 -15.03 15.62 -10.47
N ILE A 354 -14.49 16.75 -10.95
CA ILE A 354 -14.66 18.06 -10.33
C ILE A 354 -16.13 18.47 -10.34
N SER A 355 -16.80 18.35 -11.49
CA SER A 355 -18.23 18.68 -11.63
C SER A 355 -19.09 17.81 -10.71
N LEU A 356 -18.77 16.51 -10.62
CA LEU A 356 -19.48 15.58 -9.73
C LEU A 356 -19.29 15.96 -8.25
N LEU A 357 -18.09 16.36 -7.83
CA LEU A 357 -17.86 16.84 -6.46
C LEU A 357 -18.77 18.04 -6.12
N PHE A 358 -18.82 19.06 -6.98
CA PHE A 358 -19.67 20.22 -6.75
C PHE A 358 -21.15 19.86 -6.78
N GLN A 359 -21.56 18.93 -7.65
CA GLN A 359 -22.93 18.43 -7.70
C GLN A 359 -23.34 17.74 -6.40
N VAL A 360 -22.51 16.84 -5.85
CA VAL A 360 -22.87 16.06 -4.65
C VAL A 360 -22.74 16.86 -3.35
N THR A 361 -21.87 17.86 -3.31
CA THR A 361 -21.68 18.73 -2.13
C THR A 361 -22.59 19.95 -2.15
N GLY A 362 -23.06 20.38 -3.32
CA GLY A 362 -23.78 21.65 -3.49
C GLY A 362 -22.91 22.89 -3.24
N ALA A 363 -21.58 22.74 -3.21
CA ALA A 363 -20.66 23.85 -2.97
C ALA A 363 -20.55 24.78 -4.20
N ASP A 364 -20.31 26.07 -3.95
CA ASP A 364 -20.04 27.06 -4.99
C ASP A 364 -18.55 27.01 -5.41
N PRO A 365 -18.22 26.73 -6.68
CA PRO A 365 -16.83 26.71 -7.17
C PRO A 365 -16.09 28.04 -6.99
N SER A 366 -16.82 29.16 -6.96
CA SER A 366 -16.25 30.51 -6.82
C SER A 366 -15.94 30.90 -5.37
N GLN A 367 -16.44 30.12 -4.39
CA GLN A 367 -16.24 30.37 -2.97
C GLN A 367 -14.75 30.36 -2.63
N ARG A 368 -14.29 31.41 -1.93
CA ARG A 368 -12.87 31.58 -1.59
C ARG A 368 -12.61 31.36 -0.10
N LEU A 369 -11.51 30.67 0.19
CA LEU A 369 -11.16 30.22 1.54
C LEU A 369 -9.80 30.77 1.97
N CYS A 370 -9.78 31.35 3.17
CA CYS A 370 -8.56 31.69 3.92
C CYS A 370 -8.28 30.57 4.93
N ILE A 371 -7.03 30.14 5.02
CA ILE A 371 -6.63 28.93 5.73
C ILE A 371 -5.42 29.30 6.57
N SER A 372 -5.53 29.20 7.89
CA SER A 372 -4.45 29.47 8.83
C SER A 372 -4.14 28.24 9.68
N GLU A 373 -2.89 28.18 10.13
CA GLU A 373 -2.44 27.15 11.07
C GLU A 373 -3.16 27.33 12.41
N ARG A 374 -3.73 26.24 12.92
CA ARG A 374 -4.43 26.21 14.21
C ARG A 374 -3.53 25.68 15.34
N ASP A 375 -2.69 24.72 15.00
CA ASP A 375 -1.82 24.01 15.92
C ASP A 375 -0.48 23.73 15.23
N THR A 376 0.62 24.07 15.91
CA THR A 376 2.00 23.87 15.46
C THR A 376 2.36 22.42 15.12
N ASN A 377 1.66 21.44 15.69
CA ASN A 377 1.84 20.04 15.34
C ASN A 377 1.24 19.68 13.99
N PHE A 378 0.30 20.48 13.48
CA PHE A 378 -0.35 20.31 12.17
C PHE A 378 -0.03 21.52 11.29
N PRO A 379 1.24 21.71 10.88
CA PRO A 379 1.63 22.85 10.07
C PRO A 379 0.89 22.82 8.73
N LEU A 380 0.59 24.00 8.21
CA LEU A 380 -0.10 24.13 6.93
C LEU A 380 0.67 23.41 5.82
N PRO A 381 0.02 22.52 5.06
CA PRO A 381 0.62 21.89 3.93
C PRO A 381 1.12 22.94 2.97
N ALA A 382 2.37 22.74 2.59
CA ALA A 382 3.09 23.41 1.54
C ALA A 382 2.19 24.16 0.51
N PRO A 383 1.38 23.51 -0.34
CA PRO A 383 0.60 24.22 -1.37
C PRO A 383 -0.32 25.34 -0.86
N LEU A 384 -0.74 25.29 0.42
CA LEU A 384 -1.64 26.23 1.09
C LEU A 384 -0.92 27.43 1.73
N LEU A 385 0.38 27.35 2.01
CA LEU A 385 1.19 28.43 2.61
C LEU A 385 1.28 29.70 1.74
N ARG A 386 0.83 29.62 0.49
CA ARG A 386 0.96 30.68 -0.52
C ARG A 386 -0.26 31.59 -0.64
N GLN A 387 -1.09 31.67 0.41
CA GLN A 387 -1.94 32.84 0.58
C GLN A 387 -0.97 34.04 0.69
N ARG A 388 -0.67 34.67 -0.45
CA ARG A 388 0.39 35.67 -0.62
C ARG A 388 0.33 36.67 0.53
N GLU A 389 1.48 37.02 1.09
CA GLU A 389 1.62 38.24 1.89
C GLU A 389 1.05 39.41 1.05
N GLY A 390 -0.11 39.93 1.47
CA GLY A 390 -0.83 41.01 0.79
C GLY A 390 -1.90 40.61 -0.25
N ASP A 391 -2.09 39.32 -0.60
CA ASP A 391 -3.25 38.88 -1.42
C ASP A 391 -4.32 38.25 -0.51
N PHE A 392 -5.21 39.10 -0.01
CA PHE A 392 -6.30 38.72 0.90
C PHE A 392 -7.44 37.94 0.23
N ARG A 393 -7.29 37.51 -1.03
CA ARG A 393 -8.38 36.90 -1.80
C ARG A 393 -8.68 35.45 -1.40
N GLY A 394 -7.79 34.75 -0.69
CA GLY A 394 -7.96 33.32 -0.38
C GLY A 394 -7.85 32.42 -1.62
N LEU A 395 -8.05 31.10 -1.47
CA LEU A 395 -8.05 30.12 -2.57
C LEU A 395 -9.48 29.74 -2.97
N SER A 396 -9.79 29.64 -4.27
CA SER A 396 -11.12 29.17 -4.69
C SER A 396 -11.35 27.68 -4.42
N ALA A 397 -12.60 27.32 -4.17
CA ALA A 397 -13.04 25.93 -4.09
C ALA A 397 -12.74 25.19 -5.41
N ALA A 398 -12.88 25.86 -6.58
CA ALA A 398 -12.50 25.32 -7.88
C ALA A 398 -11.01 24.91 -7.94
N TRP A 399 -10.10 25.77 -7.46
CA TRP A 399 -8.67 25.45 -7.42
C TRP A 399 -8.38 24.26 -6.49
N LEU A 400 -8.99 24.24 -5.30
CA LEU A 400 -8.82 23.15 -4.34
C LEU A 400 -9.31 21.80 -4.92
N ALA A 401 -10.47 21.79 -5.57
CA ALA A 401 -11.01 20.61 -6.24
C ALA A 401 -10.17 20.17 -7.45
N THR A 402 -9.52 21.10 -8.14
CA THR A 402 -8.74 20.79 -9.35
C THR A 402 -7.33 20.28 -9.03
N TYR A 403 -6.64 20.93 -8.09
CA TYR A 403 -5.20 20.76 -7.87
C TYR A 403 -4.81 20.26 -6.48
N TYR A 404 -5.70 20.36 -5.48
CA TYR A 404 -5.35 20.06 -4.10
C TYR A 404 -5.91 18.73 -3.60
N PHE A 405 -7.22 18.48 -3.68
CA PHE A 405 -7.81 17.24 -3.16
C PHE A 405 -7.79 16.12 -4.22
N ASP A 406 -7.35 14.90 -3.86
CA ASP A 406 -7.32 13.76 -4.78
C ASP A 406 -8.69 13.07 -4.80
N LEU A 407 -9.47 13.31 -5.86
CA LEU A 407 -10.82 12.76 -6.02
C LEU A 407 -10.83 11.32 -6.56
N THR A 408 -9.67 10.85 -7.01
CA THR A 408 -9.51 9.54 -7.66
C THR A 408 -9.01 8.45 -6.72
N ILE A 409 -8.57 8.84 -5.53
CA ILE A 409 -8.06 7.91 -4.52
C ILE A 409 -9.14 6.90 -4.13
N ILE A 410 -8.69 5.70 -3.81
CA ILE A 410 -9.52 4.62 -3.31
C ILE A 410 -9.68 4.83 -1.80
N PRO A 411 -10.89 5.11 -1.28
CA PRO A 411 -11.08 5.43 0.13
C PRO A 411 -10.70 4.29 1.07
N THR A 412 -10.13 4.63 2.22
CA THR A 412 -9.79 3.69 3.29
C THR A 412 -10.91 3.61 4.34
N ALA A 413 -10.86 2.61 5.23
CA ALA A 413 -11.77 2.54 6.39
C ALA A 413 -11.80 3.86 7.19
N THR A 414 -10.64 4.51 7.38
CA THR A 414 -10.54 5.80 8.05
C THR A 414 -11.34 6.90 7.36
N PHE A 415 -11.38 6.92 6.01
CA PHE A 415 -12.22 7.87 5.29
C PHE A 415 -13.71 7.67 5.60
N PHE A 416 -14.19 6.42 5.61
CA PHE A 416 -15.58 6.12 5.95
C PHE A 416 -15.91 6.50 7.40
N ALA A 417 -14.99 6.22 8.33
CA ALA A 417 -15.14 6.61 9.73
C ALA A 417 -15.21 8.15 9.89
N ASN A 418 -14.36 8.90 9.17
CA ASN A 418 -14.43 10.36 9.12
C ASN A 418 -15.76 10.84 8.53
N LEU A 419 -16.22 10.27 7.42
CA LEU A 419 -17.50 10.66 6.82
C LEU A 419 -18.68 10.36 7.75
N ALA A 420 -18.65 9.22 8.46
CA ALA A 420 -19.59 8.88 9.52
C ALA A 420 -19.59 9.93 10.66
N ALA A 421 -18.41 10.40 11.07
CA ALA A 421 -18.29 11.44 12.09
C ALA A 421 -18.93 12.78 11.68
N VAL A 422 -18.97 13.12 10.38
CA VAL A 422 -19.71 14.30 9.88
C VAL A 422 -21.22 14.12 10.11
N ALA A 423 -21.78 12.99 9.66
CA ALA A 423 -23.19 12.68 9.86
C ALA A 423 -23.57 12.63 11.34
N TYR A 424 -22.73 12.00 12.16
CA TYR A 424 -22.89 11.92 13.62
C TYR A 424 -22.93 13.31 14.27
N GLN A 425 -22.00 14.19 13.91
CA GLN A 425 -21.91 15.53 14.50
C GLN A 425 -23.20 16.32 14.26
N VAL A 426 -23.74 16.28 13.04
CA VAL A 426 -24.96 17.02 12.68
C VAL A 426 -26.19 16.43 13.38
N LEU A 427 -26.28 15.09 13.50
CA LEU A 427 -27.39 14.43 14.19
C LEU A 427 -27.38 14.66 15.71
N CYS A 428 -26.21 14.66 16.35
CA CYS A 428 -26.10 14.80 17.81
C CYS A 428 -26.00 16.25 18.30
N LYS A 429 -25.48 17.16 17.47
CA LYS A 429 -25.35 18.59 17.78
C LYS A 429 -25.90 19.39 16.60
N PRO A 430 -27.24 19.50 16.45
CA PRO A 430 -27.84 20.28 15.38
C PRO A 430 -27.46 21.76 15.57
N THR A 431 -26.41 22.20 14.89
CA THR A 431 -26.08 23.62 14.77
C THR A 431 -27.17 24.27 13.92
N GLY A 432 -27.70 25.41 14.36
CA GLY A 432 -28.82 26.11 13.70
C GLY A 432 -28.56 26.53 12.24
N SER A 433 -27.36 26.32 11.70
CA SER A 433 -26.97 26.63 10.33
C SER A 433 -27.26 25.51 9.31
N TYR A 434 -27.50 24.27 9.74
CA TYR A 434 -27.75 23.14 8.81
C TYR A 434 -29.12 22.55 9.05
N ARG A 435 -30.04 22.75 8.10
CA ARG A 435 -31.35 22.10 8.12
C ARG A 435 -31.23 20.78 7.36
N VAL A 436 -31.12 19.67 8.09
CA VAL A 436 -31.13 18.33 7.49
C VAL A 436 -32.49 18.11 6.85
N GLN A 437 -32.52 17.98 5.52
CA GLN A 437 -33.76 17.79 4.77
C GLN A 437 -34.40 16.44 5.07
N ASP A 438 -33.57 15.40 5.21
CA ASP A 438 -33.99 14.02 5.51
C ASP A 438 -33.11 13.41 6.62
N PRO A 439 -33.51 13.53 7.90
CA PRO A 439 -32.74 13.01 9.03
C PRO A 439 -32.73 11.48 9.09
N ASP A 440 -33.77 10.82 8.56
CA ASP A 440 -33.84 9.35 8.52
C ASP A 440 -32.85 8.80 7.50
N ARG A 441 -32.74 9.44 6.32
CA ARG A 441 -31.70 9.12 5.35
C ARG A 441 -30.31 9.34 5.91
N LEU A 442 -30.07 10.47 6.58
CA LEU A 442 -28.77 10.76 7.19
C LEU A 442 -28.39 9.72 8.25
N LYS A 443 -29.35 9.25 9.05
CA LYS A 443 -29.13 8.18 10.04
C LYS A 443 -28.79 6.84 9.38
N MET A 444 -29.48 6.48 8.29
CA MET A 444 -29.13 5.29 7.51
C MET A 444 -27.71 5.40 6.93
N GLU A 445 -27.35 6.54 6.34
CA GLU A 445 -25.99 6.74 5.83
C GLU A 445 -24.95 6.68 6.96
N LEU A 446 -25.20 7.26 8.12
CA LEU A 446 -24.34 7.13 9.30
C LEU A 446 -24.10 5.67 9.69
N GLU A 447 -25.16 4.86 9.79
CA GLU A 447 -25.06 3.43 10.11
C GLU A 447 -24.16 2.73 9.08
N ARG A 448 -24.40 2.95 7.77
CA ARG A 448 -23.64 2.32 6.70
C ARG A 448 -22.18 2.75 6.64
N LEU A 449 -21.91 4.04 6.80
CA LEU A 449 -20.56 4.60 6.84
C LEU A 449 -19.78 4.05 8.05
N SER A 450 -20.47 3.89 9.19
CA SER A 450 -19.87 3.30 10.39
C SER A 450 -19.51 1.82 10.20
N GLU A 451 -20.34 1.05 9.49
CA GLU A 451 -20.01 -0.33 9.11
C GLU A 451 -18.76 -0.37 8.21
N LEU A 452 -18.73 0.43 7.14
CA LEU A 452 -17.60 0.47 6.20
C LEU A 452 -16.31 1.04 6.82
N GLY A 453 -16.44 1.88 7.84
CA GLY A 453 -15.31 2.43 8.60
C GLY A 453 -14.80 1.52 9.71
N SER A 454 -15.56 0.47 10.07
CA SER A 454 -15.19 -0.44 11.15
C SER A 454 -14.34 -1.58 10.65
N ILE A 455 -13.22 -1.81 11.34
CA ILE A 455 -12.33 -2.96 11.13
C ILE A 455 -12.39 -3.97 12.28
N SER A 456 -13.43 -3.85 13.11
CA SER A 456 -13.59 -4.63 14.34
C SER A 456 -14.06 -6.06 14.09
N SER A 457 -14.61 -6.35 12.90
CA SER A 457 -15.07 -7.67 12.51
C SER A 457 -14.61 -8.01 11.09
N PRO A 458 -14.32 -9.29 10.80
CA PRO A 458 -14.00 -9.74 9.44
C PRO A 458 -15.14 -9.47 8.44
N GLU A 459 -16.40 -9.49 8.90
CA GLU A 459 -17.57 -9.21 8.05
C GLU A 459 -17.55 -7.78 7.49
N PHE A 460 -17.27 -6.77 8.32
CA PHE A 460 -17.22 -5.38 7.88
C PHE A 460 -16.04 -5.11 6.96
N VAL A 461 -14.93 -5.80 7.18
CA VAL A 461 -13.73 -5.74 6.33
C VAL A 461 -14.03 -6.31 4.95
N GLU A 462 -14.65 -7.48 4.88
CA GLU A 462 -15.03 -8.10 3.61
C GLU A 462 -16.07 -7.23 2.88
N ASP A 463 -17.02 -6.63 3.60
CA ASP A 463 -17.99 -5.70 3.02
C ASP A 463 -17.32 -4.43 2.47
N LEU A 464 -16.36 -3.85 3.19
CA LEU A 464 -15.54 -2.75 2.69
C LEU A 464 -14.75 -3.17 1.44
N HIS A 465 -14.21 -4.39 1.43
CA HIS A 465 -13.43 -4.91 0.31
C HIS A 465 -14.31 -5.16 -0.93
N ASP A 466 -15.55 -5.63 -0.75
CA ASP A 466 -16.56 -5.75 -1.79
C ASP A 466 -17.05 -4.40 -2.32
N TYR A 467 -17.24 -3.44 -1.44
CA TYR A 467 -17.73 -2.11 -1.77
C TYR A 467 -16.64 -1.26 -2.46
N VAL A 468 -15.40 -1.27 -1.96
CA VAL A 468 -14.33 -0.38 -2.43
C VAL A 468 -13.21 -1.11 -3.15
N SER A 469 -12.54 -2.05 -2.47
CA SER A 469 -11.24 -2.56 -2.92
C SER A 469 -11.31 -3.38 -4.20
N ARG A 470 -12.28 -4.31 -4.30
CA ARG A 470 -12.53 -5.15 -5.50
C ARG A 470 -12.95 -4.33 -6.72
N PRO A 471 -13.94 -3.42 -6.64
CA PRO A 471 -14.33 -2.59 -7.78
C PRO A 471 -13.38 -1.40 -8.03
N ARG A 472 -12.46 -1.14 -7.08
CA ARG A 472 -11.61 0.06 -7.03
C ARG A 472 -12.47 1.33 -7.10
N ARG A 473 -13.49 1.41 -6.24
CA ARG A 473 -14.40 2.56 -6.20
C ARG A 473 -13.65 3.82 -5.78
N ARG A 474 -13.82 4.89 -6.54
CA ARG A 474 -13.11 6.17 -6.33
C ARG A 474 -13.83 7.01 -5.28
N LEU A 475 -13.10 7.91 -4.63
CA LEU A 475 -13.65 8.79 -3.60
C LEU A 475 -14.88 9.57 -4.07
N VAL A 476 -14.82 10.19 -5.25
CA VAL A 476 -15.96 10.99 -5.76
C VAL A 476 -17.21 10.13 -6.01
N GLU A 477 -17.04 8.86 -6.36
CA GLU A 477 -18.15 7.90 -6.52
C GLU A 477 -18.75 7.54 -5.16
N VAL A 478 -17.91 7.37 -4.13
CA VAL A 478 -18.38 7.16 -2.76
C VAL A 478 -19.16 8.39 -2.28
N LEU A 479 -18.70 9.60 -2.54
CA LEU A 479 -19.46 10.81 -2.17
C LEU A 479 -20.84 10.83 -2.85
N ALA A 480 -20.94 10.41 -4.11
CA ALA A 480 -22.21 10.29 -4.81
C ALA A 480 -23.14 9.22 -4.22
N ASP A 481 -22.59 8.12 -3.67
CA ASP A 481 -23.35 7.06 -3.03
C ASP A 481 -23.96 7.46 -1.66
N PHE A 482 -23.39 8.48 -1.00
CA PHE A 482 -23.83 9.01 0.30
C PHE A 482 -24.28 10.49 0.20
N PRO A 483 -25.30 10.81 -0.62
CA PRO A 483 -25.65 12.19 -0.95
C PRO A 483 -26.10 13.02 0.27
N ALA A 484 -26.80 12.42 1.24
CA ALA A 484 -27.25 13.16 2.42
C ALA A 484 -26.07 13.63 3.26
N THR A 485 -25.06 12.76 3.45
CA THR A 485 -23.83 13.09 4.17
C THR A 485 -22.92 14.01 3.37
N SER A 486 -22.77 13.75 2.06
CA SER A 486 -21.92 14.54 1.16
C SER A 486 -22.39 15.99 1.01
N SER A 487 -23.70 16.23 1.04
CA SER A 487 -24.29 17.58 1.03
C SER A 487 -23.88 18.44 2.25
N LEU A 488 -23.38 17.81 3.32
CA LEU A 488 -22.88 18.50 4.51
C LEU A 488 -21.41 18.96 4.37
N LEU A 489 -20.72 18.54 3.30
CA LEU A 489 -19.31 18.85 3.05
C LEU A 489 -19.15 20.19 2.33
N SER A 490 -19.34 21.29 3.08
CA SER A 490 -18.94 22.61 2.60
C SER A 490 -17.42 22.69 2.38
N PRO A 491 -16.91 23.62 1.55
CA PRO A 491 -15.46 23.75 1.29
C PRO A 491 -14.61 23.93 2.55
N VAL A 492 -15.19 24.44 3.63
CA VAL A 492 -14.55 24.54 4.95
C VAL A 492 -14.23 23.16 5.52
N ARG A 493 -15.15 22.20 5.41
CA ARG A 493 -15.00 20.82 5.94
C ARG A 493 -14.15 19.92 5.06
N TRP A 494 -13.82 20.33 3.84
CA TRP A 494 -13.01 19.52 2.93
C TRP A 494 -11.66 19.16 3.52
N PHE A 495 -11.02 20.06 4.28
CA PHE A 495 -9.70 19.82 4.88
C PHE A 495 -9.70 18.75 5.97
N ASP A 496 -10.84 18.47 6.59
CA ASP A 496 -10.96 17.46 7.64
C ASP A 496 -11.32 16.07 7.07
N ILE A 497 -11.83 16.01 5.83
CA ILE A 497 -12.46 14.81 5.25
C ILE A 497 -11.79 14.37 3.94
N LEU A 498 -11.56 15.30 3.01
CA LEU A 498 -11.03 15.01 1.70
C LEU A 498 -9.51 14.81 1.77
N PRO A 499 -8.97 13.78 1.10
CA PRO A 499 -7.54 13.52 1.07
C PRO A 499 -6.83 14.51 0.15
N GLY A 500 -5.76 15.11 0.68
CA GLY A 500 -4.88 16.01 -0.07
C GLY A 500 -3.52 16.14 0.62
N PRO A 501 -2.53 16.77 -0.03
CA PRO A 501 -2.56 17.27 -1.41
C PRO A 501 -2.45 16.14 -2.47
N ILE A 502 -2.92 16.39 -3.70
CA ILE A 502 -2.61 15.58 -4.88
C ILE A 502 -1.08 15.52 -5.00
N ARG A 503 -0.54 14.31 -5.00
CA ARG A 503 0.91 14.11 -5.05
C ARG A 503 1.46 14.26 -6.47
N ALA A 504 2.64 14.82 -6.63
CA ALA A 504 3.33 14.76 -7.91
C ALA A 504 3.78 13.32 -8.21
N ARG A 505 3.81 12.95 -9.49
CA ARG A 505 4.19 11.63 -9.97
C ARG A 505 5.56 11.73 -10.67
N PRO A 506 6.58 10.97 -10.23
CA PRO A 506 7.89 10.96 -10.85
C PRO A 506 7.88 10.20 -12.18
N TYR A 507 8.53 10.76 -13.20
CA TYR A 507 8.81 10.09 -14.47
C TYR A 507 10.28 10.29 -14.83
N SER A 508 11.02 9.19 -15.04
CA SER A 508 12.41 9.26 -15.49
C SER A 508 12.47 9.91 -16.87
N ILE A 509 13.35 10.91 -17.04
CA ILE A 509 13.48 11.62 -18.32
C ILE A 509 14.07 10.66 -19.36
N ALA A 510 13.42 10.53 -20.51
CA ALA A 510 13.69 9.54 -21.54
C ALA A 510 14.60 10.02 -22.68
N SER A 511 15.09 11.26 -22.60
CA SER A 511 15.90 11.94 -23.63
C SER A 511 17.17 12.51 -23.04
N ALA A 512 18.19 12.69 -23.89
CA ALA A 512 19.42 13.36 -23.50
C ALA A 512 19.22 14.89 -23.48
N PRO A 513 19.85 15.61 -22.53
CA PRO A 513 19.81 17.07 -22.50
C PRO A 513 20.22 17.71 -23.84
N PRO A 514 19.59 18.83 -24.25
CA PRO A 514 18.62 19.64 -23.49
C PRO A 514 17.15 19.22 -23.68
N ASP A 515 16.87 18.22 -24.53
CA ASP A 515 15.52 17.81 -24.88
C ASP A 515 14.84 17.10 -23.70
N ILE A 516 13.56 17.37 -23.42
CA ILE A 516 12.80 16.69 -22.35
C ILE A 516 11.71 15.84 -22.98
N GLU A 517 11.84 14.52 -22.86
CA GLU A 517 10.85 13.56 -23.31
C GLU A 517 10.48 12.60 -22.18
N LEU A 518 9.20 12.30 -22.05
CA LEU A 518 8.68 11.31 -21.09
C LEU A 518 8.11 10.12 -21.83
N LEU A 519 8.48 8.92 -21.38
CA LEU A 519 7.87 7.66 -21.82
C LEU A 519 6.77 7.25 -20.83
N VAL A 520 5.51 7.46 -21.22
CA VAL A 520 4.36 7.33 -20.32
C VAL A 520 3.46 6.17 -20.74
N ALA A 521 3.40 5.12 -19.93
CA ALA A 521 2.36 4.09 -20.07
C ALA A 521 1.04 4.61 -19.48
N VAL A 522 0.01 4.75 -20.31
CA VAL A 522 -1.32 5.19 -19.88
C VAL A 522 -1.97 4.10 -19.04
N VAL A 523 -2.18 4.38 -17.76
CA VAL A 523 -2.80 3.44 -16.83
C VAL A 523 -4.30 3.44 -17.07
N THR A 524 -4.79 2.36 -17.65
CA THR A 524 -6.22 2.08 -17.78
C THR A 524 -6.47 0.59 -17.60
N TYR A 525 -7.44 0.23 -16.77
CA TYR A 525 -7.78 -1.17 -16.48
C TYR A 525 -9.26 -1.31 -16.20
N GLN A 526 -9.82 -2.48 -16.50
CA GLN A 526 -11.22 -2.79 -16.18
C GLN A 526 -11.30 -3.49 -14.82
N THR A 527 -12.35 -3.22 -14.07
CA THR A 527 -12.69 -3.95 -12.84
C THR A 527 -14.04 -4.65 -13.02
N ARG A 528 -14.66 -5.11 -11.93
CA ARG A 528 -16.05 -5.59 -11.96
C ARG A 528 -17.06 -4.49 -12.34
N MET A 529 -16.63 -3.23 -12.32
CA MET A 529 -17.44 -2.09 -12.76
C MET A 529 -17.40 -1.96 -14.29
N SER A 530 -18.47 -1.44 -14.87
CA SER A 530 -18.55 -1.19 -16.32
C SER A 530 -17.59 -0.09 -16.78
N THR A 531 -17.37 0.93 -15.96
CA THR A 531 -16.46 2.04 -16.25
C THR A 531 -15.00 1.64 -16.03
N PRO A 532 -14.11 1.85 -17.04
CA PRO A 532 -12.69 1.58 -16.88
C PRO A 532 -12.08 2.52 -15.84
N ARG A 533 -11.13 1.99 -15.07
CA ARG A 533 -10.36 2.73 -14.08
C ARG A 533 -9.11 3.31 -14.72
N GLN A 534 -8.85 4.57 -14.43
CA GLN A 534 -7.81 5.37 -15.05
C GLN A 534 -6.86 5.93 -14.00
N GLY A 535 -5.57 5.98 -14.31
CA GLY A 535 -4.57 6.63 -13.45
C GLY A 535 -4.60 8.14 -13.61
N LEU A 536 -4.59 8.90 -12.50
CA LEU A 536 -4.72 10.35 -12.51
C LEU A 536 -3.67 11.04 -13.39
N ALA A 537 -2.37 10.83 -13.11
CA ALA A 537 -1.29 11.51 -13.82
C ALA A 537 -1.13 11.08 -15.28
N SER A 538 -1.18 9.77 -15.55
CA SER A 538 -1.01 9.25 -16.90
C SER A 538 -2.16 9.66 -17.83
N THR A 539 -3.38 9.73 -17.30
CA THR A 539 -4.57 10.15 -18.07
C THR A 539 -4.58 11.66 -18.27
N PHE A 540 -4.18 12.42 -17.25
CA PHE A 540 -3.97 13.86 -17.40
C PHE A 540 -2.98 14.14 -18.54
N MET A 541 -1.78 13.55 -18.52
CA MET A 541 -0.79 13.75 -19.57
C MET A 541 -1.24 13.24 -20.95
N SER A 542 -1.95 12.12 -21.03
CA SER A 542 -2.47 11.61 -22.31
C SER A 542 -3.62 12.47 -22.86
N SER A 543 -4.29 13.27 -22.04
CA SER A 543 -5.32 14.21 -22.50
C SER A 543 -4.76 15.52 -23.07
N LEU A 544 -3.47 15.82 -22.86
CA LEU A 544 -2.87 17.09 -23.28
C LEU A 544 -2.63 17.16 -24.79
N SER A 545 -2.98 18.30 -25.37
CA SER A 545 -2.71 18.66 -26.76
C SER A 545 -1.41 19.46 -26.90
N ILE A 546 -0.90 19.56 -28.12
CA ILE A 546 0.26 20.41 -28.43
C ILE A 546 -0.06 21.86 -28.04
N GLY A 547 0.84 22.50 -27.29
CA GLY A 547 0.68 23.85 -26.76
C GLY A 547 0.12 23.90 -25.34
N ASP A 548 -0.47 22.82 -24.83
CA ASP A 548 -0.95 22.76 -23.44
C ASP A 548 0.20 22.86 -22.44
N ARG A 549 -0.14 23.24 -21.22
CA ARG A 549 0.81 23.42 -20.11
C ARG A 549 0.72 22.26 -19.12
N LEU A 550 1.89 21.75 -18.73
CA LEU A 550 2.08 20.69 -17.75
C LEU A 550 2.86 21.27 -16.55
N PRO A 551 2.29 21.29 -15.33
CA PRO A 551 3.02 21.77 -14.17
C PRO A 551 3.92 20.66 -13.61
N GLY A 552 5.14 21.01 -13.23
CA GLY A 552 6.08 20.06 -12.66
C GLY A 552 7.43 20.67 -12.29
N TRP A 553 8.38 19.82 -11.89
CA TRP A 553 9.76 20.21 -11.63
C TRP A 553 10.72 19.06 -11.94
N ILE A 554 11.92 19.40 -12.39
CA ILE A 554 13.01 18.44 -12.52
C ILE A 554 13.69 18.32 -11.15
N ALA A 555 13.94 17.08 -10.73
CA ALA A 555 14.70 16.76 -9.55
C ALA A 555 15.88 15.86 -9.92
N SER A 556 17.06 16.25 -9.45
CA SER A 556 18.29 15.48 -9.59
C SER A 556 18.61 14.74 -8.29
N ASN A 557 19.32 13.61 -8.40
CA ASN A 557 19.73 12.79 -7.26
C ASN A 557 18.56 12.37 -6.34
N VAL A 558 17.40 12.06 -6.93
CA VAL A 558 16.23 11.57 -6.19
C VAL A 558 16.61 10.30 -5.43
N ALA A 559 16.16 10.15 -4.17
CA ALA A 559 16.50 8.96 -3.40
C ALA A 559 15.97 7.69 -4.07
N GLY A 560 16.87 6.75 -4.35
CA GLY A 560 16.56 5.53 -5.08
C GLY A 560 16.48 5.68 -6.61
N GLY A 561 16.74 6.87 -7.16
CA GLY A 561 16.97 7.08 -8.59
C GLY A 561 18.41 6.73 -8.99
N PHE A 562 18.68 6.72 -10.30
CA PHE A 562 20.01 6.42 -10.81
C PHE A 562 21.01 7.56 -10.63
N ASN A 563 22.25 7.18 -10.32
CA ASN A 563 23.42 8.04 -10.44
C ASN A 563 24.34 7.49 -11.54
N PHE A 564 24.41 8.21 -12.65
CA PHE A 564 25.20 7.84 -13.82
C PHE A 564 26.59 8.50 -13.89
N ILE A 565 27.07 9.15 -12.83
CA ILE A 565 28.37 9.86 -12.85
C ILE A 565 29.50 8.92 -13.31
N SER A 566 29.54 7.67 -12.85
CA SER A 566 30.55 6.68 -13.26
C SER A 566 30.40 6.23 -14.72
N ALA A 567 29.18 6.24 -15.26
CA ALA A 567 28.89 5.89 -16.65
C ALA A 567 29.30 6.99 -17.63
N LEU A 568 29.40 8.24 -17.16
CA LEU A 568 29.73 9.42 -17.96
C LEU A 568 31.21 9.85 -17.86
N GLN A 569 32.08 9.02 -17.26
CA GLN A 569 33.53 9.28 -17.20
C GLN A 569 34.21 9.08 -18.56
N ASN A 570 35.45 9.55 -18.71
CA ASN A 570 36.27 9.31 -19.90
C ASN A 570 37.60 8.61 -19.50
N PRO A 571 37.83 7.34 -19.92
CA PRO A 571 36.94 6.51 -20.71
C PRO A 571 35.69 6.08 -19.91
N PRO A 572 34.55 5.82 -20.57
CA PRO A 572 33.33 5.45 -19.87
C PRO A 572 33.40 4.02 -19.34
N SER A 573 32.74 3.81 -18.20
CA SER A 573 32.56 2.47 -17.63
C SER A 573 31.72 1.58 -18.55
N PRO A 574 32.08 0.29 -18.77
CA PRO A 574 31.20 -0.65 -19.45
C PRO A 574 29.85 -0.78 -18.74
N LEU A 575 28.76 -0.73 -19.49
CA LEU A 575 27.40 -0.70 -18.94
C LEU A 575 26.63 -1.98 -19.23
N LEU A 576 26.01 -2.53 -18.18
CA LEU A 576 25.02 -3.59 -18.28
C LEU A 576 23.65 -3.03 -17.88
N LEU A 577 22.81 -2.76 -18.88
CA LEU A 577 21.52 -2.10 -18.74
C LEU A 577 20.41 -3.15 -18.87
N ILE A 578 19.48 -3.22 -17.91
CA ILE A 578 18.41 -4.23 -17.89
C ILE A 578 17.07 -3.51 -17.70
N ALA A 579 16.26 -3.45 -18.76
CA ALA A 579 15.04 -2.66 -18.79
C ALA A 579 13.88 -3.35 -19.52
N PRO A 580 12.95 -4.01 -18.81
CA PRO A 580 11.66 -4.34 -19.37
C PRO A 580 10.72 -3.12 -19.44
N GLY A 581 10.03 -2.96 -20.57
CA GLY A 581 8.94 -2.00 -20.75
C GLY A 581 9.39 -0.53 -20.62
N THR A 582 8.63 0.26 -19.87
CA THR A 582 8.91 1.69 -19.65
C THR A 582 10.19 1.95 -18.86
N GLY A 583 10.77 0.93 -18.21
CA GLY A 583 12.06 1.02 -17.53
C GLY A 583 13.23 1.40 -18.44
N VAL A 584 13.06 1.38 -19.77
CA VAL A 584 14.10 1.81 -20.72
C VAL A 584 14.30 3.32 -20.75
N ALA A 585 13.37 4.12 -20.21
CA ALA A 585 13.41 5.58 -20.24
C ALA A 585 14.76 6.18 -19.78
N PRO A 586 15.25 5.94 -18.55
CA PRO A 586 16.52 6.51 -18.10
C PRO A 586 17.72 6.03 -18.93
N PHE A 587 17.65 4.83 -19.49
CA PHE A 587 18.72 4.27 -20.32
C PHE A 587 18.77 4.87 -21.72
N ARG A 588 17.62 5.21 -22.29
CA ARG A 588 17.56 5.99 -23.53
C ARG A 588 18.23 7.35 -23.35
N SER A 589 17.94 8.05 -22.25
CA SER A 589 18.60 9.31 -21.91
C SER A 589 20.12 9.16 -21.78
N LEU A 590 20.56 8.16 -21.01
CA LEU A 590 21.98 7.88 -20.78
C LEU A 590 22.74 7.56 -22.07
N LEU A 591 22.23 6.62 -22.88
CA LEU A 591 22.91 6.14 -24.08
C LEU A 591 23.06 7.26 -25.12
N TRP A 592 22.01 8.05 -25.36
CA TRP A 592 22.11 9.18 -26.29
C TRP A 592 23.00 10.30 -25.75
N HIS A 593 23.01 10.55 -24.44
CA HIS A 593 23.89 11.55 -23.86
C HIS A 593 25.36 11.13 -23.97
N GLN A 594 25.67 9.86 -23.66
CA GLN A 594 26.99 9.28 -23.83
C GLN A 594 27.42 9.32 -25.30
N HIS A 595 26.54 8.94 -26.24
CA HIS A 595 26.82 8.99 -27.67
C HIS A 595 27.14 10.42 -28.16
N ARG A 596 26.41 11.44 -27.68
CA ARG A 596 26.66 12.86 -28.01
C ARG A 596 28.00 13.36 -27.48
N LEU A 597 28.44 12.90 -26.31
CA LEU A 597 29.66 13.40 -25.64
C LEU A 597 30.92 12.61 -26.00
N LEU A 598 30.79 11.30 -26.21
CA LEU A 598 31.89 10.35 -26.37
C LEU A 598 31.65 9.44 -27.60
N PRO A 599 31.57 10.01 -28.82
CA PRO A 599 31.28 9.24 -30.02
C PRO A 599 32.33 8.14 -30.25
N GLY A 600 31.88 6.90 -30.42
CA GLY A 600 32.73 5.73 -30.68
C GLY A 600 33.35 5.05 -29.44
N LEU A 601 33.08 5.54 -28.22
CA LEU A 601 33.49 4.88 -26.97
C LEU A 601 32.29 4.26 -26.24
N GLY A 602 32.27 2.93 -26.15
CA GLY A 602 31.37 2.18 -25.27
C GLY A 602 31.00 0.82 -25.84
N SER A 603 31.20 -0.25 -25.07
CA SER A 603 30.61 -1.56 -25.34
C SER A 603 29.46 -1.76 -24.34
N ASN A 604 28.39 -0.99 -24.54
CA ASN A 604 27.22 -1.07 -23.68
C ASN A 604 26.37 -2.28 -24.06
N VAL A 605 25.82 -2.98 -23.08
CA VAL A 605 24.90 -4.10 -23.31
C VAL A 605 23.54 -3.76 -22.72
N LEU A 606 22.50 -3.77 -23.55
CA LEU A 606 21.11 -3.53 -23.13
C LEU A 606 20.27 -4.80 -23.28
N PHE A 607 19.81 -5.33 -22.15
CA PHE A 607 18.77 -6.36 -22.09
C PHE A 607 17.40 -5.68 -22.03
N PHE A 608 16.71 -5.59 -23.16
CA PHE A 608 15.40 -4.96 -23.27
C PHE A 608 14.28 -6.01 -23.29
N GLY A 609 13.21 -5.81 -22.52
CA GLY A 609 12.08 -6.74 -22.46
C GLY A 609 10.77 -6.09 -22.90
N CYS A 610 10.02 -6.72 -23.79
CA CYS A 610 8.66 -6.30 -24.14
C CYS A 610 7.76 -7.51 -24.48
N ARG A 611 6.50 -7.28 -24.86
CA ARG A 611 5.57 -8.37 -25.20
C ARG A 611 5.81 -8.87 -26.61
N TYR A 612 5.79 -7.97 -27.59
CA TYR A 612 5.86 -8.28 -29.01
C TYR A 612 6.88 -7.40 -29.72
N SER A 613 7.68 -8.00 -30.60
CA SER A 613 8.65 -7.27 -31.43
C SER A 613 8.02 -6.20 -32.33
N ASN A 614 6.76 -6.38 -32.73
CA ASN A 614 6.07 -5.48 -33.65
C ASN A 614 5.00 -4.58 -33.02
N LYS A 615 4.86 -4.55 -31.68
CA LYS A 615 3.82 -3.74 -31.02
C LYS A 615 4.32 -2.80 -29.93
N ASP A 616 5.21 -3.27 -29.06
CA ASP A 616 5.69 -2.54 -27.89
C ASP A 616 7.23 -2.59 -27.77
N PHE A 617 7.91 -2.78 -28.91
CA PHE A 617 9.36 -2.66 -29.02
C PHE A 617 9.76 -1.19 -29.17
N TYR A 618 9.80 -0.47 -28.04
CA TYR A 618 10.09 0.95 -28.01
C TYR A 618 11.44 1.28 -28.65
N PHE A 619 11.47 2.32 -29.48
CA PHE A 619 12.68 2.92 -30.06
C PHE A 619 13.57 1.94 -30.86
N ALA A 620 12.99 0.89 -31.47
CA ALA A 620 13.73 -0.11 -32.24
C ALA A 620 14.74 0.50 -33.24
N ASP A 621 14.32 1.53 -33.99
CA ASP A 621 15.17 2.22 -34.98
C ASP A 621 16.33 3.00 -34.33
N GLU A 622 16.17 3.47 -33.10
CA GLU A 622 17.25 4.13 -32.34
C GLU A 622 18.30 3.11 -31.89
N TRP A 623 17.85 1.95 -31.40
CA TRP A 623 18.75 0.89 -30.99
C TRP A 623 19.56 0.34 -32.15
N SER A 624 18.92 0.09 -33.30
CA SER A 624 19.63 -0.39 -34.50
C SER A 624 20.71 0.58 -34.98
N ARG A 625 20.51 1.90 -34.81
CA ARG A 625 21.53 2.91 -35.13
C ARG A 625 22.74 2.81 -34.19
N LEU A 626 22.50 2.76 -32.88
CA LEU A 626 23.59 2.64 -31.89
C LEU A 626 24.37 1.33 -32.03
N GLU A 627 23.69 0.23 -32.41
CA GLU A 627 24.35 -1.05 -32.73
C GLU A 627 25.21 -0.97 -33.99
N ALA A 628 24.71 -0.32 -35.06
CA ALA A 628 25.46 -0.15 -36.31
C ALA A 628 26.75 0.67 -36.12
N GLU A 629 26.73 1.60 -35.16
CA GLU A 629 27.89 2.42 -34.77
C GLU A 629 28.82 1.71 -33.75
N GLY A 630 28.46 0.50 -33.30
CA GLY A 630 29.25 -0.29 -32.37
C GLY A 630 29.25 0.21 -30.92
N THR A 631 28.34 1.12 -30.56
CA THR A 631 28.26 1.73 -29.21
C THR A 631 27.33 0.97 -28.25
N LEU A 632 26.47 0.11 -28.81
CA LEU A 632 25.48 -0.67 -28.08
C LEU A 632 25.44 -2.10 -28.63
N LYS A 633 25.16 -3.06 -27.75
CA LYS A 633 24.70 -4.40 -28.09
C LYS A 633 23.33 -4.63 -27.46
N LEU A 634 22.31 -4.82 -28.29
CA LEU A 634 20.93 -5.02 -27.85
C LEU A 634 20.62 -6.52 -27.74
N ILE A 635 20.00 -6.92 -26.63
CA ILE A 635 19.51 -8.27 -26.40
C ILE A 635 18.03 -8.19 -26.05
N PRO A 636 17.13 -8.36 -27.03
CA PRO A 636 15.70 -8.27 -26.78
C PRO A 636 15.12 -9.57 -26.21
N ALA A 637 14.13 -9.43 -25.32
CA ALA A 637 13.30 -10.51 -24.80
C ALA A 637 11.83 -10.23 -25.13
N PHE A 638 11.26 -11.01 -26.05
CA PHE A 638 9.86 -10.91 -26.47
C PHE A 638 9.02 -11.98 -25.75
N SER A 639 8.23 -11.56 -24.77
CA SER A 639 7.53 -12.50 -23.88
C SER A 639 6.29 -13.17 -24.49
N ARG A 640 5.79 -12.67 -25.63
CA ARG A 640 4.54 -13.11 -26.27
C ARG A 640 4.66 -13.39 -27.76
N ASP A 641 5.84 -13.20 -28.35
CA ASP A 641 6.07 -13.60 -29.74
C ASP A 641 6.00 -15.14 -29.85
N PRO A 642 5.41 -15.66 -30.95
CA PRO A 642 5.30 -17.09 -31.15
C PRO A 642 6.70 -17.70 -31.37
N VAL A 643 7.25 -18.34 -30.35
CA VAL A 643 8.50 -19.10 -30.47
C VAL A 643 8.19 -20.46 -31.10
N SER A 644 8.74 -20.73 -32.28
CA SER A 644 8.66 -22.04 -32.91
C SER A 644 9.65 -23.01 -32.25
N VAL A 645 9.31 -23.57 -31.10
CA VAL A 645 10.06 -24.71 -30.55
C VAL A 645 9.55 -25.97 -31.24
N ARG A 646 10.38 -26.59 -32.09
CA ARG A 646 10.10 -27.94 -32.61
C ARG A 646 10.32 -28.93 -31.48
N VAL A 647 9.24 -29.51 -30.96
CA VAL A 647 9.31 -30.71 -30.11
C VAL A 647 9.48 -31.91 -31.05
N HIS A 648 10.44 -32.79 -30.77
CA HIS A 648 10.74 -33.99 -31.57
C HIS A 648 9.60 -35.04 -31.63
N ASP A 649 8.43 -34.76 -31.05
CA ASP A 649 7.29 -35.69 -30.91
C ASP A 649 6.00 -35.19 -31.62
N GLY A 650 6.04 -34.09 -32.38
CA GLY A 650 4.84 -33.62 -33.12
C GLY A 650 3.68 -33.09 -32.25
N SER A 651 3.84 -33.10 -30.93
CA SER A 651 2.96 -32.40 -29.98
C SER A 651 3.30 -30.89 -29.95
N LYS A 652 2.31 -30.03 -30.26
CA LYS A 652 2.44 -28.56 -30.19
C LYS A 652 2.70 -28.15 -28.73
N ALA A 653 3.96 -27.88 -28.37
CA ALA A 653 4.25 -27.16 -27.13
C ALA A 653 3.83 -25.70 -27.28
N VAL A 654 3.02 -25.21 -26.33
CA VAL A 654 2.77 -23.78 -26.14
C VAL A 654 4.12 -23.12 -25.83
N GLY A 655 4.60 -22.24 -26.71
CA GLY A 655 5.91 -21.59 -26.59
C GLY A 655 6.13 -20.98 -25.21
N SER A 656 7.28 -21.28 -24.60
CA SER A 656 7.68 -20.72 -23.30
C SER A 656 7.84 -19.20 -23.40
N ARG A 657 7.38 -18.46 -22.39
CA ARG A 657 7.56 -17.00 -22.35
C ARG A 657 9.04 -16.67 -22.12
N VAL A 658 9.59 -15.77 -22.93
CA VAL A 658 10.98 -15.31 -22.79
C VAL A 658 11.01 -13.96 -22.09
N TYR A 659 11.77 -13.87 -21.00
CA TYR A 659 11.97 -12.64 -20.24
C TYR A 659 13.46 -12.30 -20.16
N VAL A 660 13.79 -11.10 -19.67
CA VAL A 660 15.17 -10.58 -19.61
C VAL A 660 16.09 -11.51 -18.81
N GLN A 661 15.61 -12.10 -17.71
CA GLN A 661 16.39 -13.04 -16.91
C GLN A 661 16.73 -14.35 -17.64
N HIS A 662 15.94 -14.75 -18.65
CA HIS A 662 16.28 -15.90 -19.49
C HIS A 662 17.40 -15.52 -20.47
N LYS A 663 17.31 -14.32 -21.05
CA LYS A 663 18.35 -13.78 -21.95
C LYS A 663 19.68 -13.55 -21.24
N ILE A 664 19.66 -13.09 -19.99
CA ILE A 664 20.88 -12.94 -19.18
C ILE A 664 21.60 -14.30 -19.03
N ARG A 665 20.85 -15.37 -18.72
CA ARG A 665 21.41 -16.73 -18.63
C ARG A 665 21.93 -17.25 -19.97
N GLU A 666 21.17 -17.04 -21.05
CA GLU A 666 21.58 -17.41 -22.42
C GLU A 666 22.90 -16.75 -22.83
N HIS A 667 23.14 -15.52 -22.36
CA HIS A 667 24.33 -14.73 -22.67
C HIS A 667 25.31 -14.64 -21.48
N ALA A 668 25.38 -15.66 -20.62
CA ALA A 668 26.20 -15.67 -19.40
C ALA A 668 27.66 -15.24 -19.64
N THR A 669 28.32 -15.73 -20.70
CA THR A 669 29.71 -15.38 -21.01
C THR A 669 29.89 -13.88 -21.32
N LEU A 670 28.94 -13.26 -22.02
CA LEU A 670 28.95 -11.83 -22.32
C LEU A 670 28.68 -10.98 -21.07
N VAL A 671 27.74 -11.43 -20.24
CA VAL A 671 27.42 -10.78 -18.98
C VAL A 671 28.66 -10.79 -18.08
N TRP A 672 29.30 -11.94 -17.92
CA TRP A 672 30.53 -12.05 -17.14
C TRP A 672 31.69 -11.23 -17.71
N SER A 673 31.91 -11.25 -19.03
CA SER A 673 32.99 -10.45 -19.64
C SER A 673 32.78 -8.95 -19.42
N THR A 674 31.53 -8.50 -19.30
CA THR A 674 31.20 -7.12 -18.94
C THR A 674 31.42 -6.88 -17.44
N LEU A 675 30.86 -7.74 -16.57
CA LEU A 675 30.89 -7.57 -15.11
C LEU A 675 32.29 -7.69 -14.51
N SER A 676 33.15 -8.53 -15.10
CA SER A 676 34.54 -8.74 -14.66
C SER A 676 35.40 -7.48 -14.82
N HIS A 677 34.96 -6.50 -15.61
CA HIS A 677 35.67 -5.23 -15.74
C HIS A 677 35.64 -4.45 -14.40
N PRO A 678 36.78 -3.93 -13.89
CA PRO A 678 36.86 -3.27 -12.58
C PRO A 678 35.95 -2.06 -12.41
N GLN A 679 35.55 -1.41 -13.51
CA GLN A 679 34.69 -0.23 -13.51
C GLN A 679 33.26 -0.51 -14.02
N ALA A 680 32.91 -1.74 -14.40
CA ALA A 680 31.57 -2.02 -14.93
C ALA A 680 30.44 -1.60 -14.00
N CYS A 681 29.38 -1.03 -14.58
CA CYS A 681 28.18 -0.61 -13.85
C CYS A 681 26.96 -1.37 -14.37
N VAL A 682 26.08 -1.76 -13.45
CA VAL A 682 24.84 -2.49 -13.73
C VAL A 682 23.67 -1.63 -13.30
N PHE A 683 22.74 -1.42 -14.22
CA PHE A 683 21.54 -0.62 -13.96
C PHE A 683 20.30 -1.44 -14.31
N ILE A 684 19.39 -1.58 -13.35
CA ILE A 684 18.15 -2.36 -13.49
C ILE A 684 16.96 -1.43 -13.30
N ALA A 685 16.11 -1.32 -14.33
CA ALA A 685 14.94 -0.44 -14.30
C ALA A 685 13.68 -1.20 -14.72
N GLY A 686 12.61 -1.11 -13.94
CA GLY A 686 11.32 -1.70 -14.35
C GLY A 686 10.40 -2.06 -13.19
N ASN A 687 9.56 -3.08 -13.38
CA ASN A 687 8.51 -3.43 -12.42
C ASN A 687 9.08 -3.89 -11.06
N ALA A 688 8.55 -3.33 -9.97
CA ALA A 688 9.01 -3.57 -8.60
C ALA A 688 8.79 -4.98 -8.01
N LYS A 689 8.04 -5.87 -8.67
CA LYS A 689 7.65 -7.19 -8.12
C LYS A 689 8.77 -8.23 -8.20
N ALA A 690 8.54 -9.34 -8.92
CA ALA A 690 9.48 -10.45 -8.99
C ALA A 690 10.72 -10.14 -9.83
N MET A 691 10.61 -9.21 -10.79
CA MET A 691 11.66 -8.94 -11.78
C MET A 691 13.03 -8.64 -11.16
N PRO A 692 13.18 -7.76 -10.15
CA PRO A 692 14.50 -7.45 -9.60
C PRO A 692 15.15 -8.66 -8.92
N GLY A 693 14.36 -9.50 -8.24
CA GLY A 693 14.83 -10.75 -7.66
C GLY A 693 15.26 -11.75 -8.73
N GLU A 694 14.41 -11.98 -9.73
CA GLU A 694 14.68 -12.90 -10.85
C GLU A 694 15.90 -12.48 -11.69
N VAL A 695 16.11 -11.17 -11.87
CA VAL A 695 17.28 -10.61 -12.54
C VAL A 695 18.52 -10.77 -11.68
N ARG A 696 18.43 -10.51 -10.37
CA ARG A 696 19.56 -10.69 -9.45
C ARG A 696 20.04 -12.14 -9.45
N GLU A 697 19.12 -13.11 -9.40
CA GLU A 697 19.43 -14.54 -9.53
C GLU A 697 20.08 -14.85 -10.89
N ALA A 698 19.54 -14.32 -11.99
CA ALA A 698 20.12 -14.54 -13.32
C ALA A 698 21.54 -13.96 -13.48
N LEU A 699 21.84 -12.85 -12.80
CA LEU A 699 23.20 -12.29 -12.75
C LEU A 699 24.15 -13.20 -11.98
N MET A 700 23.69 -13.82 -10.88
CA MET A 700 24.49 -14.83 -10.17
C MET A 700 24.77 -16.04 -11.04
N ASP A 701 23.73 -16.58 -11.70
CA ASP A 701 23.87 -17.71 -12.62
C ASP A 701 24.88 -17.40 -13.74
N ALA A 702 24.87 -16.15 -14.24
CA ALA A 702 25.82 -15.70 -15.25
C ALA A 702 27.26 -15.60 -14.70
N CYS A 703 27.45 -15.18 -13.45
CA CYS A 703 28.76 -15.19 -12.79
C CYS A 703 29.28 -16.62 -12.57
N GLU A 704 28.41 -17.55 -12.19
CA GLU A 704 28.77 -18.97 -12.03
C GLU A 704 29.20 -19.58 -13.36
N GLN A 705 28.37 -19.43 -14.40
CA GLN A 705 28.60 -20.05 -15.72
C GLN A 705 29.70 -19.37 -16.53
N GLY A 706 29.73 -18.02 -16.53
CA GLY A 706 30.68 -17.25 -17.32
C GLY A 706 32.02 -17.06 -16.63
N GLY A 707 32.03 -17.00 -15.29
CA GLY A 707 33.21 -16.73 -14.47
C GLY A 707 33.77 -17.91 -13.70
N ASN A 708 33.11 -19.09 -13.77
CA ASN A 708 33.45 -20.27 -12.97
C ASN A 708 33.50 -19.98 -11.45
N LEU A 709 32.68 -19.04 -10.98
CA LEU A 709 32.52 -18.77 -9.55
C LEU A 709 31.60 -19.82 -8.92
N THR A 710 31.82 -20.10 -7.63
CA THR A 710 30.83 -20.82 -6.83
C THR A 710 29.63 -19.93 -6.51
N ALA A 711 28.49 -20.52 -6.15
CA ALA A 711 27.28 -19.77 -5.79
C ALA A 711 27.52 -18.74 -4.67
N HIS A 712 28.35 -19.09 -3.68
CA HIS A 712 28.68 -18.19 -2.59
C HIS A 712 29.55 -17.01 -3.04
N GLU A 713 30.53 -17.26 -3.92
CA GLU A 713 31.36 -16.21 -4.51
C GLU A 713 30.55 -15.29 -5.41
N ALA A 714 29.61 -15.83 -6.21
CA ALA A 714 28.71 -15.06 -7.05
C ALA A 714 27.80 -14.15 -6.21
N GLU A 715 27.20 -14.67 -5.12
CA GLU A 715 26.40 -13.87 -4.21
C GLU A 715 27.22 -12.76 -3.53
N ALA A 716 28.41 -13.09 -3.05
CA ALA A 716 29.33 -12.12 -2.44
C ALA A 716 29.73 -11.04 -3.44
N PHE A 717 30.00 -11.40 -4.70
CA PHE A 717 30.35 -10.48 -5.77
C PHE A 717 29.20 -9.50 -6.09
N ILE A 718 27.97 -10.00 -6.30
CA ILE A 718 26.81 -9.14 -6.56
C ILE A 718 26.53 -8.22 -5.36
N THR A 719 26.62 -8.75 -4.14
CA THR A 719 26.44 -7.96 -2.92
C THR A 719 27.53 -6.88 -2.79
N HIS A 720 28.76 -7.16 -3.22
CA HIS A 720 29.84 -6.20 -3.26
C HIS A 720 29.58 -5.08 -4.29
N LEU A 721 29.07 -5.41 -5.49
CA LEU A 721 28.67 -4.41 -6.49
C LEU A 721 27.56 -3.48 -5.98
N GLU A 722 26.56 -4.04 -5.30
CA GLU A 722 25.50 -3.27 -4.63
C GLU A 722 26.09 -2.32 -3.57
N ALA A 723 26.99 -2.82 -2.72
CA ALA A 723 27.62 -2.03 -1.66
C ALA A 723 28.50 -0.89 -2.20
N MET A 724 29.13 -1.07 -3.37
CA MET A 724 29.90 -0.03 -4.06
C MET A 724 29.04 0.96 -4.86
N GLY A 725 27.73 0.75 -4.95
CA GLY A 725 26.84 1.56 -5.80
C GLY A 725 27.04 1.34 -7.30
N ARG A 726 27.73 0.25 -7.68
CA ARG A 726 27.95 -0.17 -9.07
C ARG A 726 26.79 -1.01 -9.63
N LEU A 727 25.97 -1.60 -8.77
CA LEU A 727 24.67 -2.15 -9.13
C LEU A 727 23.58 -1.27 -8.52
N GLN A 728 22.79 -0.62 -9.37
CA GLN A 728 21.70 0.25 -8.96
C GLN A 728 20.36 -0.24 -9.53
N ILE A 729 19.29 -0.06 -8.77
CA ILE A 729 17.95 -0.52 -9.12
C ILE A 729 16.94 0.61 -8.91
N GLU A 730 16.24 0.98 -9.98
CA GLU A 730 15.10 1.92 -9.96
C GLU A 730 13.82 1.15 -10.30
N LEU A 731 12.80 1.25 -9.46
CA LEU A 731 11.58 0.44 -9.59
C LEU A 731 10.34 1.30 -9.82
N ASP A 732 9.59 0.96 -10.86
CA ASP A 732 8.29 1.55 -11.15
C ASP A 732 7.17 0.74 -10.46
N THR A 733 6.34 1.45 -9.69
CA THR A 733 5.22 0.90 -8.92
C THR A 733 3.87 1.06 -9.65
N SER A 734 3.83 1.82 -10.77
CA SER A 734 2.59 2.29 -11.39
C SER A 734 1.81 1.25 -12.22
N VAL A 735 2.41 0.11 -12.58
CA VAL A 735 1.83 -0.86 -13.55
C VAL A 735 0.89 -1.90 -12.89
N GLN A 736 0.46 -1.69 -11.65
CA GLN A 736 -0.05 -2.79 -10.80
C GLN A 736 -1.51 -3.21 -11.03
N ALA A 737 -2.33 -2.44 -11.74
CA ALA A 737 -3.78 -2.67 -11.75
C ALA A 737 -4.32 -3.66 -12.82
N ALA A 738 -3.58 -3.94 -13.90
CA ALA A 738 -4.10 -4.71 -15.03
C ALA A 738 -3.80 -6.22 -15.04
N VAL A 739 -2.88 -6.72 -14.18
CA VAL A 739 -2.34 -8.10 -14.32
C VAL A 739 -3.04 -9.15 -13.45
N TRP A 740 -3.91 -8.74 -12.51
CA TRP A 740 -4.59 -9.67 -11.60
C TRP A 740 -5.78 -10.43 -12.23
N PHE A 741 -6.25 -10.03 -13.41
CA PHE A 741 -7.48 -10.58 -14.00
C PHE A 741 -7.31 -11.83 -14.88
N SER A 742 -6.16 -12.52 -14.84
CA SER A 742 -5.96 -13.69 -15.71
C SER A 742 -5.39 -14.96 -15.07
N LYS A 743 -5.44 -15.14 -13.74
CA LYS A 743 -5.03 -16.44 -13.13
C LYS A 743 -5.92 -16.87 -11.96
N PRO A 744 -6.54 -18.06 -12.02
CA PRO A 744 -7.19 -18.68 -10.87
C PRO A 744 -6.12 -19.32 -9.97
N PHE A 745 -5.39 -18.51 -9.19
CA PHE A 745 -4.23 -18.99 -8.43
C PHE A 745 -4.61 -19.78 -7.15
N VAL A 746 -5.85 -19.61 -6.65
CA VAL A 746 -6.27 -20.23 -5.37
C VAL A 746 -6.55 -21.73 -5.53
N LEU A 747 -7.13 -22.18 -6.65
CA LEU A 747 -7.45 -23.59 -6.85
C LEU A 747 -6.19 -24.44 -7.15
N GLN A 748 -5.21 -23.86 -7.86
CA GLN A 748 -4.00 -24.58 -8.25
C GLN A 748 -3.01 -24.74 -7.08
N PHE A 749 -2.95 -23.75 -6.17
CA PHE A 749 -2.09 -23.81 -4.99
C PHE A 749 -2.60 -24.84 -3.97
N VAL A 750 -3.91 -24.89 -3.72
CA VAL A 750 -4.53 -25.90 -2.84
C VAL A 750 -4.32 -27.31 -3.41
N PHE A 751 -4.49 -27.50 -4.72
CA PHE A 751 -4.33 -28.81 -5.36
C PHE A 751 -2.85 -29.26 -5.41
N GLN A 752 -1.90 -28.36 -5.68
CA GLN A 752 -0.47 -28.69 -5.67
C GLN A 752 0.09 -28.95 -4.27
N THR A 753 -0.43 -28.24 -3.26
CA THR A 753 0.00 -28.46 -1.86
C THR A 753 -0.55 -29.79 -1.35
N PHE A 754 -1.78 -30.14 -1.72
CA PHE A 754 -2.40 -31.43 -1.42
C PHE A 754 -1.65 -32.59 -2.10
N LEU A 755 -1.29 -32.46 -3.39
CA LEU A 755 -0.48 -33.46 -4.10
C LEU A 755 0.94 -33.59 -3.56
N LYS A 756 1.58 -32.49 -3.14
CA LYS A 756 2.92 -32.53 -2.52
C LYS A 756 2.91 -33.22 -1.17
N HIS A 757 1.89 -33.01 -0.34
CA HIS A 757 1.74 -33.74 0.92
C HIS A 757 1.42 -35.22 0.71
N LEU A 758 0.60 -35.54 -0.29
CA LEU A 758 0.30 -36.93 -0.64
C LEU A 758 1.55 -37.67 -1.18
N CYS A 759 2.35 -37.02 -2.03
CA CYS A 759 3.61 -37.61 -2.52
C CYS A 759 4.69 -37.71 -1.44
N PHE A 760 4.79 -36.76 -0.50
CA PHE A 760 5.75 -36.80 0.61
C PHE A 760 5.48 -37.99 1.55
N VAL A 761 4.21 -38.25 1.88
CA VAL A 761 3.80 -39.36 2.73
C VAL A 761 3.98 -40.72 2.05
N VAL A 762 3.82 -40.80 0.73
CA VAL A 762 4.00 -42.05 -0.03
C VAL A 762 5.47 -42.37 -0.34
N SER A 763 6.37 -41.37 -0.33
CA SER A 763 7.76 -41.56 -0.77
C SER A 763 8.79 -41.83 0.35
N HIS A 764 8.47 -41.58 1.64
CA HIS A 764 9.42 -41.79 2.76
C HIS A 764 8.76 -42.37 4.02
N PRO A 765 8.45 -43.68 4.07
CA PRO A 765 7.81 -44.30 5.22
C PRO A 765 8.74 -44.60 6.42
N PHE A 766 10.04 -44.27 6.36
CA PHE A 766 11.03 -44.70 7.37
C PHE A 766 11.74 -43.60 8.18
N GLY A 767 11.39 -42.32 8.00
CA GLY A 767 12.15 -41.21 8.64
C GLY A 767 11.69 -40.77 10.04
N PHE A 768 10.63 -41.35 10.60
CA PHE A 768 10.00 -40.83 11.83
C PHE A 768 10.44 -41.53 13.13
N VAL A 769 11.41 -42.45 13.07
CA VAL A 769 11.80 -43.30 14.22
C VAL A 769 13.09 -42.85 14.93
N ASP A 770 13.98 -42.06 14.29
CA ASP A 770 15.31 -41.75 14.86
C ASP A 770 15.39 -40.50 15.77
N ALA A 771 14.30 -39.73 15.95
CA ALA A 771 14.35 -38.47 16.70
C ALA A 771 14.03 -38.60 18.21
N PHE A 772 13.86 -39.81 18.76
CA PHE A 772 13.46 -40.02 20.16
C PHE A 772 14.38 -40.96 20.97
N GLU A 773 15.59 -41.26 20.49
CA GLU A 773 16.63 -41.89 21.31
C GLU A 773 17.56 -40.83 21.92
N ASN A 774 17.10 -40.13 22.96
CA ASN A 774 17.97 -39.57 23.99
C ASN A 774 17.17 -39.09 25.22
N SER A 775 16.54 -40.03 25.91
CA SER A 775 16.31 -39.94 27.37
C SER A 775 15.77 -41.27 27.88
N THR A 776 16.61 -41.99 28.61
CA THR A 776 16.34 -43.23 29.32
C THR A 776 15.34 -43.01 30.47
N ILE A 777 14.12 -43.57 30.39
CA ILE A 777 13.37 -44.07 31.56
C ILE A 777 12.57 -45.32 31.13
N HIS A 778 12.77 -46.43 31.84
CA HIS A 778 12.13 -47.73 31.66
C HIS A 778 10.59 -47.66 31.60
N MET A 779 9.97 -48.35 30.62
CA MET A 779 8.55 -48.71 30.65
C MET A 779 8.36 -50.23 30.68
N ALA A 780 7.65 -50.68 31.70
CA ALA A 780 6.89 -51.93 31.69
C ALA A 780 5.62 -51.75 30.84
N SER A 781 5.20 -52.85 30.21
CA SER A 781 4.05 -53.03 29.33
C SER A 781 2.70 -52.59 29.92
N GLY A 782 1.89 -51.85 29.14
CA GLY A 782 0.49 -51.53 29.46
C GLY A 782 -0.31 -50.89 28.30
N PRO A 783 -1.66 -50.97 28.32
CA PRO A 783 -2.57 -50.76 27.18
C PRO A 783 -2.82 -49.26 26.89
N GLY A 784 -1.87 -48.58 26.25
CA GLY A 784 -1.99 -47.15 25.91
C GLY A 784 -2.29 -46.85 24.43
N PHE A 785 -2.13 -47.81 23.53
CA PHE A 785 -2.19 -47.54 22.09
C PHE A 785 -3.62 -47.54 21.52
N PHE A 786 -4.53 -48.32 22.11
CA PHE A 786 -5.92 -48.43 21.63
C PHE A 786 -6.85 -47.30 22.10
N SER A 787 -6.51 -46.55 23.16
CA SER A 787 -7.29 -45.38 23.59
C SER A 787 -7.02 -44.14 22.73
N GLY A 788 -5.77 -43.93 22.31
CA GLY A 788 -5.38 -42.78 21.49
C GLY A 788 -5.98 -42.78 20.08
N LEU A 789 -6.10 -43.96 19.45
CA LEU A 789 -6.70 -44.08 18.11
C LEU A 789 -8.23 -43.89 18.14
N TYR A 790 -8.89 -44.35 19.22
CA TYR A 790 -10.32 -44.14 19.44
C TYR A 790 -10.64 -42.66 19.69
N ASP A 791 -9.81 -41.93 20.45
CA ASP A 791 -10.00 -40.50 20.68
C ASP A 791 -9.67 -39.62 19.46
N PHE A 792 -8.70 -40.02 18.63
CA PHE A 792 -8.37 -39.31 17.40
C PHE A 792 -9.47 -39.43 16.33
N LEU A 793 -10.08 -40.61 16.19
CA LEU A 793 -11.17 -40.86 15.23
C LEU A 793 -12.55 -40.46 15.76
N ALA A 794 -12.76 -40.40 17.09
CA ALA A 794 -14.02 -39.94 17.68
C ALA A 794 -14.17 -38.40 17.69
N SER A 795 -13.09 -37.65 17.50
CA SER A 795 -13.09 -36.18 17.60
C SER A 795 -13.93 -35.47 16.53
N PRO A 796 -13.92 -35.86 15.24
CA PRO A 796 -14.77 -35.25 14.21
C PRO A 796 -16.26 -35.57 14.38
N VAL A 797 -16.58 -36.79 14.85
CA VAL A 797 -17.97 -37.21 15.10
C VAL A 797 -18.51 -36.60 16.39
N ARG A 798 -17.68 -36.34 17.40
CA ARG A 798 -18.04 -35.55 18.59
C ARG A 798 -18.23 -34.07 18.23
N LEU A 799 -17.38 -33.49 17.39
CA LEU A 799 -17.55 -32.13 16.89
C LEU A 799 -18.81 -31.99 16.04
N TRP A 800 -19.12 -32.97 15.17
CA TRP A 800 -20.36 -32.98 14.40
C TRP A 800 -21.59 -33.23 15.27
N ARG A 801 -21.57 -34.20 16.20
CA ARG A 801 -22.66 -34.38 17.19
C ARG A 801 -22.83 -33.17 18.11
N MET A 802 -21.76 -32.47 18.45
CA MET A 802 -21.80 -31.24 19.23
C MET A 802 -22.39 -30.10 18.40
N HIS A 803 -22.05 -29.99 17.11
CA HIS A 803 -22.63 -28.99 16.19
C HIS A 803 -24.11 -29.27 15.90
N THR A 804 -24.50 -30.54 15.72
CA THR A 804 -25.88 -30.96 15.43
C THR A 804 -26.77 -30.96 16.69
N ARG A 805 -26.23 -31.29 17.88
CA ARG A 805 -26.95 -31.09 19.16
C ARG A 805 -27.04 -29.63 19.58
N LEU A 806 -26.05 -28.78 19.25
CA LEU A 806 -26.10 -27.33 19.46
C LEU A 806 -27.18 -26.65 18.60
N VAL A 807 -27.59 -27.26 17.49
CA VAL A 807 -28.63 -26.73 16.59
C VAL A 807 -30.03 -27.25 16.93
N LEU A 808 -30.19 -28.39 17.63
CA LEU A 808 -31.51 -29.01 17.81
C LEU A 808 -32.00 -29.22 19.26
N LEU A 809 -31.18 -29.08 20.30
CA LEU A 809 -31.66 -29.32 21.68
C LEU A 809 -30.98 -28.40 22.73
N ASN A 810 -31.46 -27.16 22.86
CA ASN A 810 -31.60 -26.50 24.18
C ASN A 810 -32.34 -25.13 24.06
N PRO A 811 -33.49 -24.94 24.73
CA PRO A 811 -34.15 -23.65 24.80
C PRO A 811 -33.49 -22.82 25.91
N GLN A 812 -32.45 -22.07 25.57
CA GLN A 812 -32.06 -20.91 26.37
C GLN A 812 -32.28 -19.65 25.55
N GLU A 813 -33.29 -18.88 25.94
CA GLU A 813 -33.83 -17.71 25.25
C GLU A 813 -32.75 -16.69 24.82
N ALA A 814 -31.64 -16.60 25.55
CA ALA A 814 -30.54 -15.66 25.24
C ALA A 814 -29.76 -15.98 23.94
N ARG A 815 -29.64 -17.25 23.55
CA ARG A 815 -28.92 -17.64 22.30
C ARG A 815 -29.81 -17.56 21.06
N LEU A 816 -31.10 -17.89 21.21
CA LEU A 816 -32.11 -17.65 20.17
C LEU A 816 -32.31 -16.16 19.93
N GLN A 817 -32.29 -15.33 20.98
CA GLN A 817 -32.29 -13.87 20.82
C GLN A 817 -31.06 -13.37 20.06
N ASN A 818 -29.85 -13.89 20.31
CA ASN A 818 -28.66 -13.48 19.54
C ASN A 818 -28.71 -13.93 18.08
N ILE A 819 -29.17 -15.15 17.79
CA ILE A 819 -29.32 -15.65 16.42
C ILE A 819 -30.44 -14.88 15.69
N GLN A 820 -31.57 -14.64 16.36
CA GLN A 820 -32.70 -13.88 15.82
C GLN A 820 -32.33 -12.41 15.62
N LYS A 821 -31.54 -11.82 16.52
CA LYS A 821 -30.97 -10.48 16.38
C LYS A 821 -29.99 -10.43 15.22
N HIS A 822 -29.16 -11.46 15.01
CA HIS A 822 -28.24 -11.53 13.87
C HIS A 822 -28.98 -11.72 12.54
N TYR A 823 -30.04 -12.52 12.49
CA TYR A 823 -30.92 -12.66 11.32
C TYR A 823 -31.76 -11.41 11.05
N GLN A 824 -32.27 -10.74 12.08
CA GLN A 824 -32.98 -9.47 11.96
C GLN A 824 -32.04 -8.37 11.49
N GLU A 825 -30.80 -8.33 11.98
CA GLU A 825 -29.77 -7.39 11.54
C GLU A 825 -29.37 -7.66 10.09
N HIS A 826 -29.16 -8.93 9.72
CA HIS A 826 -28.90 -9.31 8.33
C HIS A 826 -30.07 -8.95 7.40
N ALA A 827 -31.32 -9.23 7.80
CA ALA A 827 -32.51 -8.85 7.04
C ALA A 827 -32.66 -7.32 6.93
N ARG A 828 -32.38 -6.58 8.00
CA ARG A 828 -32.35 -5.11 8.01
C ARG A 828 -31.27 -4.57 7.07
N ARG A 829 -30.07 -5.18 7.04
CA ARG A 829 -28.98 -4.84 6.11
C ARG A 829 -29.34 -5.10 4.66
N VAL A 830 -29.96 -6.24 4.35
CA VAL A 830 -30.46 -6.55 2.99
C VAL A 830 -31.54 -5.55 2.58
N GLN A 831 -32.50 -5.25 3.47
CA GLN A 831 -33.57 -4.30 3.19
C GLN A 831 -33.05 -2.86 3.06
N MET A 832 -32.00 -2.49 3.79
CA MET A 832 -31.31 -1.21 3.68
C MET A 832 -30.55 -1.09 2.35
N ARG A 833 -29.87 -2.16 1.92
CA ARG A 833 -29.22 -2.23 0.59
C ARG A 833 -30.24 -2.09 -0.54
N GLU A 834 -31.41 -2.73 -0.42
CA GLU A 834 -32.48 -2.61 -1.42
C GLU A 834 -33.16 -1.23 -1.38
N ARG A 835 -33.44 -0.65 -0.20
CA ARG A 835 -33.98 0.73 -0.11
C ARG A 835 -33.02 1.77 -0.68
N MET A 836 -31.71 1.63 -0.43
CA MET A 836 -30.71 2.52 -1.04
C MET A 836 -30.68 2.41 -2.57
N LYS A 837 -30.94 1.22 -3.14
CA LYS A 837 -31.07 1.03 -4.60
C LYS A 837 -32.38 1.58 -5.16
N GLU A 838 -33.50 1.40 -4.47
CA GLU A 838 -34.81 1.88 -4.92
C GLU A 838 -34.88 3.41 -5.01
N THR A 839 -34.22 4.14 -4.08
CA THR A 839 -34.14 5.60 -4.17
C THR A 839 -33.27 6.07 -5.34
N TYR A 840 -32.24 5.30 -5.70
CA TYR A 840 -31.30 5.57 -6.80
C TYR A 840 -31.98 5.61 -8.18
N VAL A 841 -33.04 4.82 -8.37
CA VAL A 841 -33.81 4.77 -9.62
C VAL A 841 -34.83 5.91 -9.71
N SER A 842 -35.23 6.50 -8.59
CA SER A 842 -36.33 7.47 -8.53
C SER A 842 -35.93 8.93 -8.81
N HIS A 843 -34.64 9.28 -8.88
CA HIS A 843 -34.15 10.68 -8.99
C HIS A 843 -33.16 10.93 -10.15
N SER A 844 -33.32 10.23 -11.28
CA SER A 844 -32.63 10.60 -12.55
C SER A 844 -33.59 11.30 -13.52
N PRO A 845 -33.44 12.61 -13.83
CA PRO A 845 -34.20 13.24 -14.89
C PRO A 845 -33.42 13.11 -16.21
N VAL A 846 -33.51 11.95 -16.87
CA VAL A 846 -33.05 11.82 -18.26
C VAL A 846 -34.27 11.85 -19.17
N ARG A 847 -34.48 13.00 -19.83
CA ARG A 847 -35.40 13.13 -20.97
C ARG A 847 -34.89 12.25 -22.12
N THR A 848 -35.67 11.25 -22.51
CA THR A 848 -35.45 10.44 -23.72
C THR A 848 -36.13 11.06 -24.94
N PRO A 849 -35.58 10.92 -26.16
CA PRO A 849 -36.37 10.98 -27.38
C PRO A 849 -36.45 9.62 -28.07
N GLY A 850 -37.69 9.18 -28.33
CA GLY A 850 -38.12 8.47 -29.54
C GLY A 850 -37.79 6.98 -29.73
N PRO A 851 -38.67 6.18 -30.38
CA PRO A 851 -38.84 4.76 -30.08
C PRO A 851 -38.35 3.82 -31.19
N ILE A 852 -37.62 2.75 -30.86
CA ILE A 852 -37.42 1.60 -31.77
C ILE A 852 -37.46 0.27 -31.00
N CYS A 853 -38.43 -0.55 -31.40
CA CYS A 853 -38.57 -2.02 -31.36
C CYS A 853 -38.36 -2.82 -30.05
N SER A 854 -39.50 -3.18 -29.46
CA SER A 854 -39.89 -4.50 -28.95
C SER A 854 -38.80 -5.55 -28.67
N SER A 855 -38.52 -5.77 -27.38
CA SER A 855 -37.93 -7.02 -26.86
C SER A 855 -38.86 -7.63 -25.80
N ALA A 856 -39.02 -8.95 -25.90
CA ALA A 856 -39.81 -9.80 -25.01
C ALA A 856 -39.27 -9.80 -23.56
N PRO A 857 -40.11 -10.07 -22.54
CA PRO A 857 -39.65 -10.14 -21.16
C PRO A 857 -38.79 -11.40 -20.96
N VAL A 858 -37.51 -11.20 -20.60
CA VAL A 858 -36.64 -12.28 -20.11
C VAL A 858 -37.03 -12.56 -18.66
N SER A 859 -37.69 -13.71 -18.46
CA SER A 859 -37.95 -14.30 -17.15
C SER A 859 -36.63 -14.69 -16.48
N MET A 860 -36.57 -14.38 -15.19
CA MET A 860 -35.46 -14.65 -14.29
C MET A 860 -35.47 -16.14 -13.89
N GLU A 861 -34.89 -17.01 -14.71
CA GLU A 861 -34.58 -18.40 -14.34
C GLU A 861 -33.17 -18.78 -14.81
N SER A 862 -32.16 -18.51 -13.97
CA SER A 862 -30.83 -19.12 -14.11
C SER A 862 -30.15 -19.35 -12.75
N GLY A 863 -30.92 -19.83 -11.78
CA GLY A 863 -30.41 -20.31 -10.48
C GLY A 863 -30.26 -21.83 -10.36
N GLY A 864 -30.68 -22.61 -11.37
CA GLY A 864 -30.86 -24.06 -11.24
C GLY A 864 -29.62 -24.96 -11.43
N LEU A 865 -28.48 -24.43 -11.87
CA LEU A 865 -27.30 -25.25 -12.24
C LEU A 865 -26.20 -25.31 -11.17
N PHE A 866 -26.24 -24.46 -10.15
CA PHE A 866 -25.17 -24.39 -9.14
C PHE A 866 -25.28 -25.49 -8.07
N GLN A 867 -26.50 -25.88 -7.71
CA GLN A 867 -26.77 -26.90 -6.69
C GLN A 867 -26.35 -28.33 -7.13
N PRO A 868 -26.67 -28.82 -8.34
CA PRO A 868 -26.26 -30.16 -8.77
C PRO A 868 -24.73 -30.30 -8.90
N LEU A 869 -24.01 -29.23 -9.26
CA LEU A 869 -22.55 -29.25 -9.38
C LEU A 869 -21.84 -29.38 -8.03
N ILE A 870 -22.39 -28.76 -6.97
CA ILE A 870 -21.88 -28.90 -5.60
C ILE A 870 -22.15 -30.31 -5.07
N CYS A 871 -23.32 -30.88 -5.35
CA CYS A 871 -23.64 -32.26 -4.99
C CYS A 871 -22.72 -33.26 -5.69
N ILE A 872 -22.46 -33.09 -6.99
CA ILE A 872 -21.51 -33.91 -7.76
C ILE A 872 -20.09 -33.79 -7.18
N TRP A 873 -19.67 -32.58 -6.80
CA TRP A 873 -18.36 -32.36 -6.18
C TRP A 873 -18.22 -33.06 -4.82
N LEU A 874 -19.23 -32.96 -3.94
CA LEU A 874 -19.23 -33.62 -2.64
C LEU A 874 -19.26 -35.15 -2.75
N ILE A 875 -20.02 -35.70 -3.71
CA ILE A 875 -20.05 -37.14 -3.99
C ILE A 875 -18.68 -37.63 -4.45
N ASN A 876 -18.01 -36.89 -5.35
CA ASN A 876 -16.68 -37.25 -5.85
C ASN A 876 -15.63 -37.19 -4.74
N VAL A 877 -15.67 -36.20 -3.85
CA VAL A 877 -14.77 -36.11 -2.68
C VAL A 877 -15.00 -37.27 -1.72
N GLY A 878 -16.26 -37.66 -1.47
CA GLY A 878 -16.60 -38.81 -0.64
C GLY A 878 -16.11 -40.15 -1.23
N LEU A 879 -16.24 -40.32 -2.55
CA LEU A 879 -15.74 -41.50 -3.27
C LEU A 879 -14.22 -41.61 -3.22
N ILE A 880 -13.50 -40.48 -3.37
CA ILE A 880 -12.03 -40.44 -3.28
C ILE A 880 -11.58 -40.82 -1.86
N MET A 881 -12.22 -40.29 -0.82
CA MET A 881 -11.91 -40.64 0.57
C MET A 881 -12.15 -42.13 0.86
N LEU A 882 -13.22 -42.71 0.32
CA LEU A 882 -13.51 -44.14 0.46
C LEU A 882 -12.46 -45.02 -0.25
N LEU A 883 -12.03 -44.63 -1.45
CA LEU A 883 -11.00 -45.34 -2.21
C LEU A 883 -9.63 -45.27 -1.51
N VAL A 884 -9.28 -44.13 -0.91
CA VAL A 884 -8.08 -43.98 -0.08
C VAL A 884 -8.15 -44.88 1.16
N LEU A 885 -9.31 -44.95 1.81
CA LEU A 885 -9.49 -45.81 2.98
C LEU A 885 -9.37 -47.30 2.62
N LEU A 886 -9.99 -47.73 1.51
CA LEU A 886 -9.95 -49.11 1.03
C LEU A 886 -8.54 -49.53 0.57
N SER A 887 -7.82 -48.63 -0.10
CA SER A 887 -6.45 -48.88 -0.54
C SER A 887 -5.47 -48.93 0.64
N TYR A 888 -5.69 -48.10 1.67
CA TYR A 888 -4.95 -48.20 2.93
C TYR A 888 -5.24 -49.53 3.67
N LEU A 889 -6.52 -49.94 3.75
CA LEU A 889 -6.90 -51.23 4.33
C LEU A 889 -6.27 -52.41 3.58
N TRP A 890 -6.25 -52.35 2.25
CA TRP A 890 -5.62 -53.38 1.42
C TRP A 890 -4.10 -53.46 1.66
N LEU A 891 -3.43 -52.31 1.85
CA LEU A 891 -2.00 -52.26 2.17
C LEU A 891 -1.70 -52.89 3.54
N VAL A 892 -2.54 -52.61 4.54
CA VAL A 892 -2.41 -53.16 5.90
C VAL A 892 -2.66 -54.68 5.92
N VAL A 893 -3.66 -55.16 5.17
CA VAL A 893 -3.94 -56.60 5.03
C VAL A 893 -2.80 -57.30 4.29
N ARG A 894 -2.21 -56.65 3.27
CA ARG A 894 -1.08 -57.20 2.50
C ARG A 894 0.23 -57.22 3.29
N GLN A 895 0.47 -56.28 4.19
CA GLN A 895 1.67 -56.26 5.03
C GLN A 895 1.62 -57.24 6.21
N HIS A 896 0.44 -57.75 6.58
CA HIS A 896 0.27 -58.73 7.66
C HIS A 896 -0.08 -60.15 7.18
N ALA A 897 -0.26 -60.37 5.89
CA ALA A 897 -0.32 -61.69 5.28
C ALA A 897 1.03 -62.01 4.63
N PHE A 898 1.71 -63.05 5.13
CA PHE A 898 3.08 -63.51 4.84
C PHE A 898 4.16 -62.79 5.67
N PRO A 899 4.76 -63.53 6.62
CA PRO A 899 5.83 -64.44 6.25
C PRO A 899 5.57 -65.90 6.63
N ASP A 900 6.04 -66.79 5.75
CA ASP A 900 6.20 -68.22 5.97
C ASP A 900 7.13 -68.50 7.15
N SER A 901 6.56 -68.83 8.30
CA SER A 901 7.11 -69.71 9.33
C SER A 901 6.33 -69.48 10.62
N LEU A 902 5.45 -70.41 10.98
CA LEU A 902 5.06 -70.75 12.37
C LEU A 902 4.03 -71.88 12.31
N GLY A 903 4.24 -72.88 13.17
CA GLY A 903 3.53 -74.17 13.17
C GLY A 903 2.03 -74.09 13.49
N PRO A 904 1.33 -75.25 13.49
CA PRO A 904 -0.11 -75.31 13.49
C PRO A 904 -0.69 -74.89 14.84
N GLY A 905 -1.40 -73.77 14.87
CA GLY A 905 -2.34 -73.44 15.94
C GLY A 905 -2.36 -71.99 16.40
N VAL A 906 -2.89 -71.06 15.59
CA VAL A 906 -3.38 -69.74 16.07
C VAL A 906 -4.54 -69.24 15.17
N PRO A 907 -5.67 -68.75 15.72
CA PRO A 907 -6.85 -68.34 14.96
C PRO A 907 -6.71 -66.90 14.44
N GLY A 908 -6.09 -66.72 13.26
CA GLY A 908 -5.89 -65.39 12.64
C GLY A 908 -7.03 -64.91 11.72
N PHE A 909 -7.81 -65.82 11.15
CA PHE A 909 -8.81 -65.48 10.13
C PHE A 909 -10.14 -64.96 10.68
N THR A 910 -10.52 -65.35 11.90
CA THR A 910 -11.77 -64.91 12.54
C THR A 910 -11.71 -63.45 12.97
N THR A 911 -10.56 -62.96 13.44
CA THR A 911 -10.40 -61.59 13.95
C THR A 911 -10.47 -60.53 12.84
N ILE A 912 -9.93 -60.82 11.66
CA ILE A 912 -9.98 -59.90 10.49
C ILE A 912 -11.39 -59.84 9.91
N SER A 913 -12.11 -60.96 9.87
CA SER A 913 -13.52 -61.02 9.44
C SER A 913 -14.45 -60.23 10.39
N HIS A 914 -14.24 -60.33 11.70
CA HIS A 914 -15.00 -59.55 12.68
C HIS A 914 -14.68 -58.04 12.64
N LEU A 915 -13.43 -57.67 12.35
CA LEU A 915 -13.05 -56.26 12.18
C LEU A 915 -13.66 -55.64 10.92
N LEU A 916 -13.63 -56.36 9.80
CA LEU A 916 -14.26 -55.94 8.53
C LEU A 916 -15.79 -55.85 8.66
N SER A 917 -16.42 -56.82 9.32
CA SER A 917 -17.86 -56.81 9.59
C SER A 917 -18.26 -55.64 10.49
N GLY A 918 -17.47 -55.34 11.53
CA GLY A 918 -17.71 -54.20 12.43
C GLY A 918 -17.58 -52.84 11.74
N ILE A 919 -16.58 -52.68 10.85
CA ILE A 919 -16.40 -51.43 10.09
C ILE A 919 -17.52 -51.25 9.06
N LEU A 920 -17.92 -52.32 8.36
CA LEU A 920 -19.03 -52.25 7.40
C LEU A 920 -20.37 -51.91 8.10
N HIS A 921 -20.61 -52.47 9.29
CA HIS A 921 -21.82 -52.20 10.08
C HIS A 921 -21.90 -50.76 10.60
N ILE A 922 -20.77 -50.06 10.73
CA ILE A 922 -20.73 -48.66 11.22
C ILE A 922 -20.74 -47.67 10.04
N CYS A 923 -19.97 -47.96 8.99
CA CYS A 923 -19.81 -47.03 7.88
C CYS A 923 -21.01 -47.00 6.93
N LEU A 924 -21.68 -48.14 6.71
CA LEU A 924 -22.79 -48.23 5.75
C LEU A 924 -24.04 -47.43 6.19
N PRO A 925 -24.48 -47.46 7.47
CA PRO A 925 -25.60 -46.63 7.92
C PRO A 925 -25.30 -45.13 7.89
N LEU A 926 -24.08 -44.73 8.27
CA LEU A 926 -23.64 -43.32 8.23
C LEU A 926 -23.58 -42.77 6.81
N PHE A 927 -23.14 -43.59 5.85
CA PHE A 927 -23.14 -43.23 4.44
C PHE A 927 -24.57 -43.11 3.90
N MET A 928 -25.46 -44.05 4.23
CA MET A 928 -26.87 -44.00 3.81
C MET A 928 -27.63 -42.82 4.44
N GLU A 929 -27.32 -42.45 5.68
CA GLU A 929 -27.90 -41.29 6.37
C GLU A 929 -27.40 -39.97 5.76
N MET A 930 -26.12 -39.89 5.38
CA MET A 930 -25.56 -38.75 4.66
C MET A 930 -26.20 -38.59 3.28
N VAL A 931 -26.38 -39.69 2.53
CA VAL A 931 -27.04 -39.69 1.21
C VAL A 931 -28.52 -39.31 1.33
N ASN A 932 -29.25 -39.84 2.30
CA ASN A 932 -30.66 -39.46 2.54
C ASN A 932 -30.80 -37.98 2.93
N THR A 933 -29.89 -37.45 3.74
CA THR A 933 -29.91 -36.04 4.17
C THR A 933 -29.59 -35.08 3.02
N LEU A 934 -28.79 -35.52 2.05
CA LEU A 934 -28.49 -34.81 0.80
C LEU A 934 -29.58 -34.97 -0.27
N TYR A 935 -30.40 -36.03 -0.22
CA TYR A 935 -31.50 -36.26 -1.17
C TYR A 935 -32.81 -35.57 -0.75
N LEU A 936 -32.98 -35.28 0.55
CA LEU A 936 -34.13 -34.57 1.13
C LEU A 936 -33.98 -33.04 1.18
N LYS A 937 -32.80 -32.50 0.84
CA LYS A 937 -32.49 -31.05 0.76
C LYS A 937 -32.17 -30.68 -0.68
#